data_AF-A0A482E5D4-F1
#
_entry.id   AF-A0A482E5D4-F1
#
_cell.length_a   1.000
_cell.length_b   1.000
_cell.length_c   1.000
_cell.angle_alpha   90.00
_cell.angle_beta   90.00
_cell.angle_gamma   90.00
#
_symmetry.space_group_name_H-M   'P 1'
#
loop_
_entity.id
_entity.type
_entity.pdbx_description
1 polymer ?
#
loop_
_entity_poly.entity_id
_entity_poly.type
_entity_poly.pdbx_seq_one_letter_code
_entity_poly.pdbx_strand_id
1 'polypeptide(L)'
;MQNQPQRKGGGDDGLMIIGALLIMITVMWFGFRDYVIYGVCRLLYWIYGVLPDAITPGNAAERRDMLLSAARYNHQVSLWDFISVMNDTASVLFPLFILIIGLFVWVISRNPYYRLTRKLTIRNLPWVMVKNYPGIAHILARFGHLDQLLLNEDPEEARSAQSPVEFAQEHNLIDTAKRRLRKKAAHKVFLSQVNLAPEGAALSLAPWEKALAASFVHLRFMGDRPTAKSILDDLNRSCLRTKDGFPDYSLAAGFWTVASQCEAFREFAKGRRSSRSLLYALFDDDLQLPSANFRWLKGVDRTLWYALSSAGRGKFFIEGGGVIAWSQCESYRLTLDEEKAAKFPPTVRAAVLGLELDLLHYRHIDRRDPAIPVAHWQEDVIPPFAFESDAEAEDEPATPPAAPHDTPNNSLRLTDDEPTPAKPQPATRPDHLELSSSGNRCKRGSMKLTVKTDRNTLYLSADGNYQEQALHSFPLSACHFGLGHDAGSGHILTHNTFSGEAVQLFRFENEYQAIEALNNIRKKLKQQRGLNAVRRLSNFIFWPVAALGFIVSINGALMNMHQPAQPLQANSYAPAPGLQQPATAPEQLQVQAAPEAPKKLADNDLLSLKDAVTSGRFTISLSTGHKHTLYVFSDPMCPHCRALEPRLQELSKRYNVEIFPVSVYGDLRSMVRAAPVLDTGKDTRLKSWEDTINMGYTTMNPKIDDPKTAPDTTGARLVDANNMAFAKFGFIGTPSIVADSGDVIPVSVVKDDARLQQAIGE
;
A
#
# COMPACT_ATOMS: atom_id res chain seq x y z
N MET A 1 33.57 2.25 6.32
CA MET A 1 33.52 3.67 6.74
C MET A 1 32.73 4.46 5.70
N GLN A 2 31.46 4.75 5.96
CA GLN A 2 30.63 5.64 5.13
C GLN A 2 29.94 6.61 6.09
N ASN A 3 30.22 7.91 5.87
CA ASN A 3 29.77 9.02 6.69
C ASN A 3 28.24 9.11 6.70
N GLN A 4 27.62 8.77 7.83
CA GLN A 4 26.31 9.30 8.18
C GLN A 4 26.45 10.81 8.43
N PRO A 5 25.64 11.68 7.80
CA PRO A 5 25.58 13.07 8.21
C PRO A 5 24.97 13.13 9.61
N GLN A 6 25.80 13.46 10.60
CA GLN A 6 25.35 13.85 11.94
C GLN A 6 24.30 14.95 11.78
N ARG A 7 23.05 14.63 12.10
CA ARG A 7 22.04 15.66 12.36
C ARG A 7 22.48 16.42 13.60
N LYS A 8 23.09 17.60 13.42
CA LYS A 8 23.24 18.59 14.48
C LYS A 8 21.86 18.80 15.10
N GLY A 9 21.75 18.44 16.37
CA GLY A 9 20.51 18.52 17.14
C GLY A 9 20.06 19.97 17.25
N GLY A 10 18.74 20.18 17.23
CA GLY A 10 18.09 21.47 17.46
C GLY A 10 18.22 22.02 18.89
N GLY A 11 19.34 21.72 19.57
CA GLY A 11 19.65 22.27 20.89
C GLY A 11 20.11 23.73 20.82
N ASP A 12 20.90 24.09 19.80
CA ASP A 12 21.44 25.45 19.66
C ASP A 12 20.36 26.48 19.33
N ASP A 13 19.35 26.11 18.53
CA ASP A 13 18.24 27.02 18.19
C ASP A 13 17.39 27.36 19.43
N GLY A 14 17.17 26.40 20.32
CA GLY A 14 16.46 26.61 21.58
C GLY A 14 17.23 27.53 22.53
N LEU A 15 18.54 27.32 22.65
CA LEU A 15 19.40 28.12 23.51
C LEU A 15 19.49 29.58 23.05
N MET A 16 19.56 29.82 21.73
CA MET A 16 19.58 31.16 21.14
C MET A 16 18.26 31.90 21.33
N ILE A 17 17.12 31.19 21.25
CA ILE A 17 15.80 31.79 21.52
C ILE A 17 15.68 32.18 22.99
N ILE A 18 16.13 31.32 23.91
CA ILE A 18 16.13 31.63 25.35
C ILE A 18 17.06 32.81 25.66
N GLY A 19 18.25 32.84 25.05
CA GLY A 19 19.18 33.96 25.18
C GLY A 19 18.59 35.28 24.69
N ALA A 20 17.92 35.28 23.52
CA ALA A 20 17.24 36.46 23.00
C ALA A 20 16.08 36.92 23.89
N LEU A 21 15.32 35.99 24.48
CA LEU A 21 14.28 36.26 25.48
C LEU A 21 14.84 37.00 26.70
N LEU A 22 15.93 36.49 27.26
CA LEU A 22 16.59 37.08 28.44
C LEU A 22 17.10 38.49 28.15
N ILE A 23 17.71 38.70 26.98
CA ILE A 23 18.18 40.01 26.55
C ILE A 23 17.00 40.98 26.39
N MET A 24 15.92 40.56 25.75
CA MET A 24 14.71 41.37 25.59
C MET A 24 14.09 41.75 26.94
N ILE A 25 13.98 40.81 27.89
CA ILE A 25 13.45 41.06 29.23
C ILE A 25 14.35 42.05 29.98
N THR A 26 15.67 41.91 29.84
CA THR A 26 16.65 42.79 30.48
C THR A 26 16.55 44.21 29.91
N VAL A 27 16.49 44.36 28.59
CA VAL A 27 16.30 45.67 27.93
C VAL A 27 14.96 46.29 28.31
N MET A 28 13.88 45.50 28.35
CA MET A 28 12.56 45.97 28.76
C MET A 28 12.54 46.44 30.22
N TRP A 29 13.24 45.73 31.11
CA TRP A 29 13.36 46.14 32.50
C TRP A 29 14.20 47.40 32.66
N PHE A 30 15.39 47.49 32.07
CA PHE A 30 16.26 48.66 32.25
C PHE A 30 15.80 49.90 31.48
N GLY A 31 15.09 49.75 30.36
CA GLY A 31 14.60 50.86 29.53
C GLY A 31 13.18 51.32 29.83
N PHE A 32 12.31 50.44 30.34
CA PHE A 32 10.87 50.71 30.47
C PHE A 32 10.27 50.29 31.82
N ARG A 33 11.09 50.14 32.87
CA ARG A 33 10.65 49.71 34.22
C ARG A 33 9.36 50.38 34.69
N ASP A 34 9.29 51.70 34.63
CA ASP A 34 8.16 52.46 35.19
C ASP A 34 6.85 52.17 34.46
N TYR A 35 6.93 51.96 33.14
CA TYR A 35 5.80 51.57 32.30
C TYR A 35 5.39 50.12 32.53
N VAL A 36 6.35 49.22 32.74
CA VAL A 36 6.10 47.81 33.03
C VAL A 36 5.40 47.67 34.38
N ILE A 37 5.92 48.31 35.44
CA ILE A 37 5.33 48.28 36.78
C ILE A 37 3.92 48.85 36.75
N TYR A 38 3.75 50.04 36.15
CA TYR A 38 2.44 50.67 36.02
C TYR A 38 1.45 49.79 35.23
N GLY A 39 1.88 49.25 34.09
CA GLY A 39 1.04 48.44 33.20
C GLY A 39 0.57 47.14 33.86
N VAL A 40 1.48 46.42 34.52
CA VAL A 40 1.16 45.17 35.22
C VAL A 40 0.26 45.44 36.42
N CYS A 41 0.58 46.45 37.25
CA CYS A 41 -0.25 46.81 38.39
C CYS A 41 -1.65 47.27 37.97
N ARG A 42 -1.77 48.02 36.88
CA ARG A 42 -3.06 48.45 36.31
C ARG A 42 -3.87 47.27 35.78
N LEU A 43 -3.23 46.33 35.10
CA LEU A 43 -3.89 45.12 34.59
C LEU A 43 -4.43 44.28 35.76
N LEU A 44 -3.61 43.99 36.76
CA LEU A 44 -4.04 43.23 37.94
C LEU A 44 -5.14 43.98 38.72
N TYR A 45 -5.01 45.29 38.88
CA TYR A 45 -6.03 46.12 39.54
C TYR A 45 -7.38 46.02 38.84
N TRP A 46 -7.39 46.02 37.50
CA TRP A 46 -8.59 45.81 36.71
C TRP A 46 -9.16 44.39 36.87
N ILE A 47 -8.30 43.36 36.86
CA ILE A 47 -8.71 41.96 37.04
C ILE A 47 -9.39 41.75 38.40
N TYR A 48 -8.81 42.29 39.48
CA TYR A 48 -9.42 42.27 40.82
C TYR A 48 -10.71 43.12 40.92
N GLY A 49 -10.96 44.03 39.97
CA GLY A 49 -12.20 44.82 39.91
C GLY A 49 -13.33 44.14 39.14
N VAL A 50 -13.01 43.20 38.26
CA VAL A 50 -13.98 42.48 37.43
C VAL A 50 -14.35 41.11 38.02
N LEU A 51 -13.41 40.47 38.70
CA LEU A 51 -13.65 39.15 39.30
C LEU A 51 -14.43 39.26 40.62
N PRO A 52 -15.42 38.38 40.86
CA PRO A 52 -16.11 38.29 42.14
C PRO A 52 -15.16 37.87 43.27
N ASP A 53 -15.41 38.37 44.49
CA ASP A 53 -14.61 38.06 45.69
C ASP A 53 -14.52 36.54 46.01
N ALA A 54 -15.46 35.74 45.50
CA ALA A 54 -15.47 34.29 45.64
C ALA A 54 -14.34 33.56 44.88
N ILE A 55 -13.76 34.20 43.84
CA ILE A 55 -12.75 33.61 42.96
C ILE A 55 -11.36 34.22 43.23
N THR A 56 -11.31 35.41 43.83
CA THR A 56 -10.05 36.10 44.16
C THR A 56 -9.46 35.57 45.47
N PRO A 57 -8.17 35.16 45.49
CA PRO A 57 -7.52 34.74 46.73
C PRO A 57 -7.29 35.93 47.68
N GLY A 58 -7.81 35.84 48.91
CA GLY A 58 -7.61 36.85 49.96
C GLY A 58 -8.52 38.08 49.83
N ASN A 59 -8.19 39.14 50.56
CA ASN A 59 -8.97 40.38 50.57
C ASN A 59 -8.69 41.21 49.30
N ALA A 60 -9.62 41.21 48.34
CA ALA A 60 -9.47 41.90 47.07
C ALA A 60 -9.24 43.42 47.23
N ALA A 61 -9.83 44.05 48.25
CA ALA A 61 -9.64 45.48 48.52
C ALA A 61 -8.19 45.79 48.92
N GLU A 62 -7.63 45.00 49.85
CA GLU A 62 -6.25 45.15 50.31
C GLU A 62 -5.25 44.93 49.15
N ARG A 63 -5.47 43.89 48.34
CA ARG A 63 -4.63 43.62 47.16
C ARG A 63 -4.71 44.75 46.13
N ARG A 64 -5.88 45.37 45.93
CA ARG A 64 -6.06 46.52 45.04
C ARG A 64 -5.37 47.77 45.56
N ASP A 65 -5.36 48.02 46.86
CA ASP A 65 -4.64 49.14 47.47
C ASP A 65 -3.13 48.97 47.38
N MET A 66 -2.62 47.75 47.53
CA MET A 66 -1.21 47.42 47.28
C MET A 66 -0.82 47.67 45.82
N LEU A 67 -1.66 47.28 44.85
CA LEU A 67 -1.42 47.54 43.43
C LEU A 67 -1.49 49.03 43.09
N LEU A 68 -2.41 49.76 43.70
CA LEU A 68 -2.59 51.20 43.48
C LEU A 68 -1.43 52.02 44.07
N SER A 69 -0.92 51.63 45.23
CA SER A 69 0.28 52.25 45.83
C SER A 69 1.53 51.97 45.00
N ALA A 70 1.74 50.73 44.57
CA ALA A 70 2.86 50.36 43.69
C ALA A 70 2.80 51.06 42.32
N ALA A 71 1.60 51.26 41.76
CA ALA A 71 1.42 51.98 40.50
C ALA A 71 1.64 53.50 40.64
N ARG A 72 1.26 54.10 41.78
CA ARG A 72 1.41 55.54 42.05
C ARG A 72 2.86 55.94 42.28
N TYR A 73 3.63 55.09 42.94
CA TYR A 73 5.04 55.31 43.24
C TYR A 73 5.97 54.45 42.38
N ASN A 74 5.56 54.15 41.13
CA ASN A 74 6.26 53.22 40.22
C ASN A 74 7.78 53.49 40.07
N HIS A 75 8.19 54.75 40.04
CA HIS A 75 9.59 55.19 39.93
C HIS A 75 10.43 54.88 41.17
N GLN A 76 9.80 54.65 42.33
CA GLN A 76 10.47 54.36 43.61
C GLN A 76 10.47 52.87 43.97
N VAL A 77 9.62 52.05 43.34
CA VAL A 77 9.46 50.62 43.66
C VAL A 77 10.61 49.80 43.09
N SER A 78 11.51 49.26 43.93
CA SER A 78 12.63 48.43 43.48
C SER A 78 12.16 47.12 42.81
N LEU A 79 13.06 46.43 42.10
CA LEU A 79 12.75 45.12 41.51
C LEU A 79 12.27 44.12 42.56
N TRP A 80 12.89 44.13 43.74
CA TRP A 80 12.53 43.22 44.83
C TRP A 80 11.18 43.56 45.45
N ASP A 81 10.89 44.85 45.62
CA ASP A 81 9.57 45.30 46.11
C ASP A 81 8.47 44.95 45.10
N PHE A 82 8.75 45.13 43.81
CA PHE A 82 7.81 44.76 42.76
C PHE A 82 7.54 43.26 42.73
N ILE A 83 8.58 42.42 42.87
CA ILE A 83 8.42 40.97 42.96
C ILE A 83 7.58 40.58 44.18
N SER A 84 7.78 41.25 45.33
CA SER A 84 6.96 41.01 46.52
C SER A 84 5.49 41.36 46.28
N VAL A 85 5.21 42.52 45.68
CA VAL A 85 3.84 42.91 45.31
C VAL A 85 3.24 41.90 44.33
N MET A 86 4.01 41.40 43.37
CA MET A 86 3.54 40.40 42.41
C MET A 86 3.27 39.05 43.07
N ASN A 87 4.11 38.58 43.99
CA ASN A 87 3.89 37.31 44.68
C ASN A 87 2.55 37.29 45.45
N ASP A 88 2.19 38.46 45.98
CA ASP A 88 0.97 38.65 46.77
C ASP A 88 -0.30 38.86 45.93
N THR A 89 -0.16 39.40 44.72
CA THR A 89 -1.30 39.85 43.88
C THR A 89 -1.48 39.05 42.59
N ALA A 90 -0.45 38.36 42.09
CA ALA A 90 -0.53 37.62 40.84
C ALA A 90 -1.29 36.28 40.96
N SER A 91 -1.63 35.86 42.17
CA SER A 91 -2.38 34.62 42.45
C SER A 91 -3.75 34.57 41.76
N VAL A 92 -4.34 35.73 41.47
CA VAL A 92 -5.58 35.87 40.70
C VAL A 92 -5.48 35.29 39.27
N LEU A 93 -4.27 35.10 38.75
CA LEU A 93 -4.03 34.52 37.42
C LEU A 93 -3.99 32.98 37.43
N PHE A 94 -3.90 32.32 38.59
CA PHE A 94 -3.80 30.85 38.66
C PHE A 94 -4.95 30.10 37.97
N PRO A 95 -6.23 30.49 38.12
CA PRO A 95 -7.32 29.81 37.42
C PRO A 95 -7.17 29.84 35.90
N LEU A 96 -6.70 30.97 35.34
CA LEU A 96 -6.40 31.10 33.92
C LEU A 96 -5.25 30.17 33.49
N PHE A 97 -4.20 30.06 34.30
CA PHE A 97 -3.10 29.13 34.01
C PHE A 97 -3.55 27.67 34.06
N ILE A 98 -4.38 27.28 35.04
CA ILE A 98 -4.95 25.94 35.11
C ILE A 98 -5.81 25.65 33.88
N LEU A 99 -6.63 26.61 33.42
CA LEU A 99 -7.41 26.49 32.19
C LEU A 99 -6.50 26.26 30.97
N ILE A 100 -5.45 27.06 30.81
CA ILE A 100 -4.52 26.96 29.68
C ILE A 100 -3.77 25.62 29.71
N ILE A 101 -3.31 25.18 30.89
CA ILE A 101 -2.64 23.88 31.07
C ILE A 101 -3.60 22.74 30.73
N GLY A 102 -4.84 22.79 31.22
CA GLY A 102 -5.87 21.80 30.92
C GLY A 102 -6.17 21.72 29.41
N LEU A 103 -6.30 22.87 28.75
CA LEU A 103 -6.53 22.97 27.31
C LEU A 103 -5.32 22.40 26.53
N PHE A 104 -4.10 22.68 26.98
CA PHE A 104 -2.89 22.12 26.38
C PHE A 104 -2.80 20.60 26.53
N VAL A 105 -3.08 20.07 27.72
CA VAL A 105 -3.16 18.62 27.98
C VAL A 105 -4.24 17.97 27.12
N TRP A 106 -5.40 18.62 26.98
CA TRP A 106 -6.49 18.16 26.12
C TRP A 106 -6.09 18.13 24.63
N VAL A 107 -5.45 19.19 24.13
CA VAL A 107 -4.94 19.24 22.74
C VAL A 107 -3.89 18.17 22.51
N ILE A 108 -2.89 18.03 23.39
CA ILE A 108 -1.84 17.03 23.26
C ILE A 108 -2.42 15.61 23.30
N SER A 109 -3.30 15.34 24.25
CA SER A 109 -3.90 14.02 24.40
C SER A 109 -4.81 13.65 23.23
N ARG A 110 -5.46 14.61 22.55
CA ARG A 110 -6.25 14.33 21.34
C ARG A 110 -5.43 14.28 20.05
N ASN A 111 -4.27 14.92 20.00
CA ASN A 111 -3.54 15.02 18.75
C ASN A 111 -2.83 13.69 18.40
N PRO A 112 -3.14 13.07 17.25
CA PRO A 112 -2.54 11.80 16.83
C PRO A 112 -1.02 11.85 16.74
N TYR A 113 -0.47 13.04 16.45
CA TYR A 113 0.97 13.26 16.32
C TYR A 113 1.73 12.91 17.61
N TYR A 114 1.18 13.22 18.79
CA TYR A 114 1.82 12.93 20.07
C TYR A 114 1.53 11.52 20.59
N ARG A 115 0.50 10.84 20.06
CA ARG A 115 0.20 9.43 20.39
C ARG A 115 1.13 8.43 19.68
N LEU A 116 1.68 8.79 18.52
CA LEU A 116 2.49 7.88 17.69
C LEU A 116 4.00 8.03 17.98
N THR A 117 4.44 7.59 19.17
CA THR A 117 5.84 7.66 19.61
C THR A 117 6.69 6.45 19.22
N ARG A 118 6.07 5.35 18.76
CA ARG A 118 6.81 4.12 18.43
C ARG A 118 7.45 4.22 17.05
N LYS A 119 8.79 4.22 17.00
CA LYS A 119 9.53 4.06 15.74
C LYS A 119 9.26 2.67 15.16
N LEU A 120 8.49 2.61 14.07
CA LEU A 120 8.25 1.39 13.31
C LEU A 120 9.34 1.23 12.26
N THR A 121 9.98 0.06 12.26
CA THR A 121 10.97 -0.35 11.26
C THR A 121 10.44 -1.53 10.47
N ILE A 122 11.06 -1.87 9.35
CA ILE A 122 10.72 -3.08 8.57
C ILE A 122 10.78 -4.35 9.42
N ARG A 123 11.59 -4.34 10.49
CA ARG A 123 11.71 -5.45 11.44
C ARG A 123 10.54 -5.55 12.40
N ASN A 124 10.12 -4.43 12.98
CA ASN A 124 9.13 -4.42 14.06
C ASN A 124 7.68 -4.31 13.55
N LEU A 125 7.48 -3.73 12.37
CA LEU A 125 6.14 -3.51 11.81
C LEU A 125 5.37 -4.81 11.59
N PRO A 126 5.94 -5.87 10.97
CA PRO A 126 5.24 -7.14 10.78
C PRO A 126 4.75 -7.77 12.09
N TRP A 127 5.59 -7.77 13.13
CA TRP A 127 5.24 -8.28 14.46
C TRP A 127 4.10 -7.49 15.15
N VAL A 128 3.93 -6.22 14.81
CA VAL A 128 2.78 -5.43 15.27
C VAL A 128 1.54 -5.74 14.44
N MET A 129 1.70 -5.85 13.13
CA MET A 129 0.61 -6.06 12.17
C MET A 129 0.01 -7.47 12.22
N VAL A 130 0.77 -8.49 12.59
CA VAL A 130 0.29 -9.89 12.65
C VAL A 130 -0.93 -10.06 13.58
N LYS A 131 -1.10 -9.15 14.56
CA LYS A 131 -2.28 -9.13 15.43
C LYS A 131 -3.57 -8.86 14.67
N ASN A 132 -3.51 -8.00 13.66
CA ASN A 132 -4.67 -7.59 12.85
C ASN A 132 -4.73 -8.35 11.51
N TYR A 133 -3.57 -8.78 11.00
CA TYR A 133 -3.42 -9.48 9.73
C TYR A 133 -2.64 -10.77 9.94
N PRO A 134 -3.28 -11.85 10.40
CA PRO A 134 -2.58 -13.05 10.82
C PRO A 134 -1.98 -13.84 9.64
N GLY A 135 -2.36 -13.59 8.37
CA GLY A 135 -1.79 -14.29 7.20
C GLY A 135 -0.25 -14.25 7.07
N ILE A 136 0.42 -13.26 7.70
CA ILE A 136 1.89 -13.20 7.75
C ILE A 136 2.51 -14.05 8.88
N ALA A 137 1.71 -14.63 9.77
CA ALA A 137 2.16 -15.34 10.96
C ALA A 137 3.10 -16.50 10.65
N HIS A 138 2.79 -17.31 9.63
CA HIS A 138 3.66 -18.38 9.16
C HIS A 138 5.04 -17.86 8.75
N ILE A 139 5.08 -16.75 8.00
CA ILE A 139 6.33 -16.14 7.55
C ILE A 139 7.14 -15.64 8.76
N LEU A 140 6.49 -15.03 9.74
CA LEU A 140 7.16 -14.53 10.96
C LEU A 140 7.66 -15.66 11.86
N ALA A 141 6.89 -16.74 12.01
CA ALA A 141 7.32 -17.91 12.78
C ALA A 141 8.57 -18.55 12.17
N ARG A 142 8.61 -18.68 10.85
CA ARG A 142 9.68 -19.38 10.12
C ARG A 142 10.89 -18.50 9.82
N PHE A 143 10.68 -17.25 9.45
CA PHE A 143 11.72 -16.36 8.90
C PHE A 143 11.90 -15.08 9.71
N GLY A 144 11.11 -14.87 10.78
CA GLY A 144 11.14 -13.63 11.56
C GLY A 144 12.39 -13.44 12.42
N HIS A 145 13.21 -14.48 12.59
CA HIS A 145 14.49 -14.44 13.29
C HIS A 145 15.67 -14.07 12.36
N LEU A 146 15.46 -14.12 11.05
CA LEU A 146 16.49 -13.69 10.10
C LEU A 146 16.56 -12.16 10.15
N ASP A 147 17.75 -11.63 10.46
CA ASP A 147 18.05 -10.18 10.50
C ASP A 147 17.69 -9.44 9.20
N GLN A 148 17.47 -10.23 8.16
CA GLN A 148 17.00 -9.91 6.83
C GLN A 148 15.63 -10.58 6.65
N LEU A 149 14.55 -9.90 7.01
CA LEU A 149 13.16 -10.23 6.60
C LEU A 149 12.95 -10.10 5.07
N LEU A 150 14.03 -10.15 4.30
CA LEU A 150 14.13 -10.06 2.85
C LEU A 150 14.54 -11.46 2.36
N LEU A 151 14.00 -11.88 1.21
CA LEU A 151 14.19 -13.20 0.58
C LEU A 151 15.65 -13.48 0.14
N ASN A 152 16.64 -13.25 1.01
CA ASN A 152 18.05 -13.46 0.72
C ASN A 152 18.43 -14.95 0.83
N GLU A 153 17.60 -15.73 1.50
CA GLU A 153 17.64 -17.19 1.51
C GLU A 153 16.43 -17.73 0.75
N ASP A 154 16.62 -18.78 -0.05
CA ASP A 154 15.58 -19.42 -0.85
C ASP A 154 15.26 -20.84 -0.34
N PRO A 155 14.64 -20.97 0.84
CA PRO A 155 14.30 -22.27 1.40
C PRO A 155 13.23 -22.96 0.54
N GLU A 156 13.27 -24.29 0.48
CA GLU A 156 12.38 -25.12 -0.36
C GLU A 156 10.91 -24.72 -0.33
N GLU A 157 10.41 -24.47 0.87
CA GLU A 157 9.00 -24.16 1.14
C GLU A 157 8.62 -22.72 0.74
N ALA A 158 9.62 -21.85 0.57
CA ALA A 158 9.45 -20.47 0.13
C ALA A 158 9.80 -20.25 -1.35
N ARG A 159 10.50 -21.19 -2.01
CA ARG A 159 10.97 -21.11 -3.41
C ARG A 159 9.94 -20.52 -4.35
N SER A 160 10.35 -19.61 -5.21
CA SER A 160 9.50 -19.02 -6.25
C SER A 160 8.86 -20.10 -7.15
N ALA A 161 7.76 -19.76 -7.82
CA ALA A 161 7.11 -20.69 -8.74
C ALA A 161 8.06 -21.06 -9.87
N GLN A 162 8.05 -22.33 -10.26
CA GLN A 162 8.86 -22.78 -11.39
C GLN A 162 8.35 -22.18 -12.69
N SER A 163 9.27 -21.80 -13.57
CA SER A 163 8.93 -21.48 -14.95
C SER A 163 8.54 -22.75 -15.72
N PRO A 164 7.74 -22.64 -16.80
CA PRO A 164 7.41 -23.78 -17.65
C PRO A 164 8.65 -24.50 -18.22
N VAL A 165 9.73 -23.77 -18.45
CA VAL A 165 11.00 -24.30 -18.95
C VAL A 165 11.72 -25.11 -17.87
N GLU A 166 11.86 -24.56 -16.66
CA GLU A 166 12.47 -25.27 -15.52
C GLU A 166 11.70 -26.55 -15.19
N PHE A 167 10.37 -26.47 -15.15
CA PHE A 167 9.49 -27.63 -14.93
C PHE A 167 9.69 -28.70 -16.00
N ALA A 168 9.78 -28.31 -17.27
CA ALA A 168 10.00 -29.24 -18.37
C ALA A 168 11.39 -29.88 -18.34
N GLN A 169 12.41 -29.16 -17.88
CA GLN A 169 13.77 -29.67 -17.72
C GLN A 169 13.85 -30.66 -16.54
N GLU A 170 13.31 -30.30 -15.38
CA GLU A 170 13.28 -31.14 -14.19
C GLU A 170 12.64 -32.50 -14.46
N HIS A 171 11.55 -32.52 -15.22
CA HIS A 171 10.82 -33.74 -15.56
C HIS A 171 11.27 -34.39 -16.88
N ASN A 172 12.35 -33.92 -17.52
CA ASN A 172 12.87 -34.45 -18.79
C ASN A 172 11.79 -34.55 -19.90
N LEU A 173 10.96 -33.51 -20.02
CA LEU A 173 9.82 -33.47 -20.94
C LEU A 173 10.19 -32.99 -22.34
N ILE A 174 11.36 -32.36 -22.50
CA ILE A 174 11.85 -31.87 -23.80
C ILE A 174 12.75 -32.93 -24.42
N ASP A 175 12.39 -33.36 -25.63
CA ASP A 175 13.27 -34.13 -26.50
C ASP A 175 14.20 -33.15 -27.23
N THR A 176 15.41 -32.96 -26.70
CA THR A 176 16.39 -32.00 -27.21
C THR A 176 16.85 -32.30 -28.63
N ALA A 177 16.88 -33.58 -29.03
CA ALA A 177 17.29 -33.98 -30.38
C ALA A 177 16.25 -33.57 -31.43
N LYS A 178 14.97 -33.78 -31.13
CA LYS A 178 13.85 -33.48 -32.05
C LYS A 178 13.18 -32.13 -31.79
N ARG A 179 13.63 -31.39 -30.77
CA ARG A 179 13.03 -30.14 -30.26
C ARG A 179 11.50 -30.23 -30.13
N ARG A 180 11.02 -31.27 -29.45
CA ARG A 180 9.59 -31.56 -29.25
C ARG A 180 9.25 -31.83 -27.79
N LEU A 181 7.99 -31.60 -27.42
CA LEU A 181 7.45 -31.99 -26.13
C LEU A 181 7.07 -33.48 -26.12
N ARG A 182 7.52 -34.22 -25.11
CA ARG A 182 7.10 -35.60 -24.84
C ARG A 182 5.69 -35.60 -24.22
N LYS A 183 4.65 -35.54 -25.05
CA LYS A 183 3.24 -35.39 -24.61
C LYS A 183 2.77 -36.47 -23.63
N LYS A 184 3.13 -37.76 -23.86
CA LYS A 184 2.78 -38.87 -22.96
C LYS A 184 3.43 -38.73 -21.58
N ALA A 185 4.70 -38.34 -21.55
CA ALA A 185 5.43 -38.09 -20.29
C ALA A 185 4.83 -36.88 -19.55
N ALA A 186 4.57 -35.78 -20.26
CA ALA A 186 3.94 -34.60 -19.69
C ALA A 186 2.56 -34.92 -19.11
N HIS A 187 1.74 -35.71 -19.82
CA HIS A 187 0.45 -36.17 -19.33
C HIS A 187 0.58 -36.95 -18.02
N LYS A 188 1.56 -37.87 -17.91
CA LYS A 188 1.82 -38.62 -16.68
C LYS A 188 2.21 -37.72 -15.50
N VAL A 189 3.04 -36.71 -15.75
CA VAL A 189 3.45 -35.73 -14.72
C VAL A 189 2.28 -34.86 -14.26
N PHE A 190 1.47 -34.34 -15.19
CA PHE A 190 0.28 -33.56 -14.78
C PHE A 190 -0.77 -34.42 -14.08
N LEU A 191 -0.90 -35.69 -14.47
CA LEU A 191 -1.81 -36.62 -13.81
C LEU A 191 -1.36 -36.92 -12.37
N SER A 192 -0.05 -37.00 -12.09
CA SER A 192 0.44 -37.19 -10.72
C SER A 192 0.16 -35.99 -9.82
N GLN A 193 0.12 -34.76 -10.37
CA GLN A 193 -0.28 -33.56 -9.62
C GLN A 193 -1.71 -33.65 -9.08
N VAL A 194 -2.62 -34.33 -9.80
CA VAL A 194 -4.03 -34.47 -9.41
C VAL A 194 -4.17 -35.27 -8.12
N ASN A 195 -3.27 -36.22 -7.84
CA ASN A 195 -3.35 -37.09 -6.66
C ASN A 195 -4.70 -37.83 -6.55
N LEU A 196 -4.98 -38.69 -7.54
CA LEU A 196 -6.22 -39.46 -7.60
C LEU A 196 -6.27 -40.54 -6.51
N ALA A 197 -7.41 -40.66 -5.83
CA ALA A 197 -7.66 -41.76 -4.92
C ALA A 197 -7.66 -43.11 -5.68
N PRO A 198 -7.18 -44.21 -5.06
CA PRO A 198 -7.25 -45.55 -5.65
C PRO A 198 -8.67 -45.91 -6.10
N GLU A 199 -8.79 -46.76 -7.12
CA GLU A 199 -10.10 -47.18 -7.63
C GLU A 199 -10.91 -47.90 -6.54
N GLY A 200 -12.16 -47.47 -6.34
CA GLY A 200 -13.05 -48.00 -5.31
C GLY A 200 -12.82 -47.45 -3.89
N ALA A 201 -11.78 -46.64 -3.66
CA ALA A 201 -11.55 -46.01 -2.36
C ALA A 201 -12.39 -44.75 -2.18
N ALA A 202 -12.94 -44.54 -0.98
CA ALA A 202 -13.59 -43.29 -0.62
C ALA A 202 -12.57 -42.14 -0.55
N LEU A 203 -12.99 -40.94 -0.97
CA LEU A 203 -12.14 -39.75 -0.90
C LEU A 203 -11.86 -39.38 0.57
N SER A 204 -10.60 -39.40 0.96
CA SER A 204 -10.14 -39.01 2.29
C SER A 204 -9.31 -37.74 2.21
N LEU A 205 -9.66 -36.74 3.03
CA LEU A 205 -8.95 -35.46 3.09
C LEU A 205 -7.87 -35.49 4.19
N ALA A 206 -6.69 -34.96 3.88
CA ALA A 206 -5.62 -34.71 4.83
C ALA A 206 -6.01 -33.63 5.87
N PRO A 207 -5.31 -33.51 7.01
CA PRO A 207 -5.65 -32.52 8.05
C PRO A 207 -5.71 -31.07 7.57
N TRP A 208 -4.75 -30.64 6.74
CA TRP A 208 -4.75 -29.29 6.16
C TRP A 208 -5.85 -29.11 5.11
N GLU A 209 -6.17 -30.15 4.35
CA GLU A 209 -7.27 -30.15 3.38
C GLU A 209 -8.62 -30.02 4.06
N LYS A 210 -8.83 -30.72 5.19
CA LYS A 210 -10.02 -30.59 6.03
C LYS A 210 -10.16 -29.17 6.58
N ALA A 211 -9.05 -28.58 7.03
CA ALA A 211 -9.04 -27.22 7.55
C ALA A 211 -9.43 -26.18 6.48
N LEU A 212 -8.90 -26.32 5.26
CA LEU A 212 -9.27 -25.47 4.13
C LEU A 212 -10.72 -25.71 3.67
N ALA A 213 -11.11 -26.97 3.55
CA ALA A 213 -12.47 -27.35 3.16
C ALA A 213 -13.50 -26.82 4.15
N ALA A 214 -13.23 -26.86 5.46
CA ALA A 214 -14.10 -26.26 6.46
C ALA A 214 -14.34 -24.77 6.17
N SER A 215 -13.28 -23.98 6.00
CA SER A 215 -13.40 -22.55 5.67
C SER A 215 -14.16 -22.32 4.36
N PHE A 216 -13.85 -23.07 3.29
CA PHE A 216 -14.48 -22.89 1.98
C PHE A 216 -15.97 -23.27 2.00
N VAL A 217 -16.34 -24.34 2.70
CA VAL A 217 -17.74 -24.79 2.84
C VAL A 217 -18.56 -23.81 3.66
N HIS A 218 -18.02 -23.32 4.79
CA HIS A 218 -18.68 -22.29 5.60
C HIS A 218 -18.98 -21.03 4.77
N LEU A 219 -18.04 -20.64 3.91
CA LEU A 219 -18.19 -19.48 3.06
C LEU A 219 -19.19 -19.70 1.92
N ARG A 220 -19.04 -20.81 1.18
CA ARG A 220 -19.80 -21.09 -0.05
C ARG A 220 -21.22 -21.56 0.21
N PHE A 221 -21.38 -22.58 1.06
CA PHE A 221 -22.65 -23.27 1.23
C PHE A 221 -23.43 -22.80 2.45
N MET A 222 -22.73 -22.37 3.51
CA MET A 222 -23.38 -21.90 4.74
C MET A 222 -23.56 -20.38 4.79
N GLY A 223 -22.93 -19.62 3.88
CA GLY A 223 -23.01 -18.16 3.84
C GLY A 223 -22.36 -17.46 5.06
N ASP A 224 -21.54 -18.17 5.84
CA ASP A 224 -20.95 -17.68 7.08
C ASP A 224 -19.50 -17.23 6.86
N ARG A 225 -19.38 -16.02 6.30
CA ARG A 225 -18.09 -15.37 6.04
C ARG A 225 -17.28 -15.07 7.30
N PRO A 226 -17.88 -14.58 8.41
CA PRO A 226 -17.15 -14.37 9.67
C PRO A 226 -16.46 -15.64 10.17
N THR A 227 -17.17 -16.77 10.19
CA THR A 227 -16.62 -18.05 10.64
C THR A 227 -15.57 -18.59 9.68
N ALA A 228 -15.80 -18.51 8.37
CA ALA A 228 -14.80 -18.93 7.39
C ALA A 228 -13.47 -18.17 7.56
N LYS A 229 -13.54 -16.87 7.85
CA LYS A 229 -12.37 -16.03 8.14
C LYS A 229 -11.74 -16.37 9.48
N SER A 230 -12.53 -16.56 10.54
CA SER A 230 -11.99 -16.87 11.88
C SER A 230 -11.22 -18.18 11.87
N ILE A 231 -11.70 -19.21 11.16
CA ILE A 231 -10.97 -20.49 10.99
C ILE A 231 -9.56 -20.25 10.48
N LEU A 232 -9.39 -19.47 9.41
CA LEU A 232 -8.08 -19.19 8.82
C LEU A 232 -7.24 -18.27 9.70
N ASP A 233 -7.86 -17.26 10.32
CA ASP A 233 -7.16 -16.34 11.23
C ASP A 233 -6.61 -17.09 12.46
N ASP A 234 -7.36 -18.04 13.03
CA ASP A 234 -6.94 -18.85 14.18
C ASP A 234 -5.85 -19.86 13.79
N LEU A 235 -5.98 -20.52 12.64
CA LEU A 235 -4.92 -21.36 12.07
C LEU A 235 -3.63 -20.57 11.85
N ASN A 236 -3.74 -19.38 11.28
CA ASN A 236 -2.58 -18.51 11.08
C ASN A 236 -1.94 -18.08 12.41
N ARG A 237 -2.72 -17.64 13.40
CA ARG A 237 -2.21 -17.28 14.73
C ARG A 237 -1.51 -18.45 15.42
N SER A 238 -2.00 -19.68 15.23
CA SER A 238 -1.40 -20.88 15.80
C SER A 238 0.03 -21.12 15.30
N CYS A 239 0.37 -20.66 14.08
CA CYS A 239 1.72 -20.77 13.53
C CYS A 239 2.80 -20.08 14.40
N LEU A 240 2.43 -19.04 15.16
CA LEU A 240 3.37 -18.35 16.06
C LEU A 240 3.66 -19.15 17.34
N ARG A 241 2.83 -20.14 17.67
CA ARG A 241 2.92 -20.96 18.89
C ARG A 241 3.60 -22.30 18.61
N THR A 242 3.48 -22.81 17.40
CA THR A 242 4.09 -24.08 16.99
C THR A 242 5.59 -23.90 16.74
N LYS A 243 6.37 -24.91 17.12
CA LYS A 243 7.83 -24.89 16.93
C LYS A 243 8.21 -24.93 15.45
N ASP A 244 7.42 -25.64 14.65
CA ASP A 244 7.69 -25.84 13.22
C ASP A 244 7.15 -24.68 12.36
N GLY A 245 6.43 -23.73 12.95
CA GLY A 245 5.87 -22.56 12.27
C GLY A 245 4.69 -22.85 11.34
N PHE A 246 4.09 -24.05 11.42
CA PHE A 246 2.90 -24.46 10.68
C PHE A 246 1.63 -24.43 11.55
N PRO A 247 0.43 -24.37 10.96
CA PRO A 247 -0.80 -24.32 11.73
C PRO A 247 -1.07 -25.60 12.54
N ASP A 248 -1.72 -25.42 13.68
CA ASP A 248 -2.37 -26.51 14.40
C ASP A 248 -3.76 -26.78 13.79
N TYR A 249 -3.85 -27.83 12.98
CA TYR A 249 -5.09 -28.20 12.29
C TYR A 249 -6.21 -28.69 13.20
N SER A 250 -5.91 -29.03 14.46
CA SER A 250 -6.94 -29.47 15.43
C SER A 250 -8.00 -28.40 15.69
N LEU A 251 -7.62 -27.11 15.55
CA LEU A 251 -8.50 -25.96 15.68
C LEU A 251 -9.66 -25.97 14.66
N ALA A 252 -9.45 -26.59 13.49
CA ALA A 252 -10.47 -26.67 12.45
C ALA A 252 -11.34 -27.95 12.53
N ALA A 253 -11.03 -28.89 13.44
CA ALA A 253 -11.69 -30.20 13.47
C ALA A 253 -13.19 -30.11 13.80
N GLY A 254 -13.57 -29.23 14.74
CA GLY A 254 -14.97 -28.97 15.07
C GLY A 254 -15.76 -28.40 13.89
N PHE A 255 -15.20 -27.38 13.24
CA PHE A 255 -15.79 -26.76 12.04
C PHE A 255 -15.91 -27.75 10.87
N TRP A 256 -14.89 -28.59 10.66
CA TRP A 256 -14.95 -29.64 9.65
C TRP A 256 -16.07 -30.65 9.91
N THR A 257 -16.32 -31.01 11.17
CA THR A 257 -17.40 -31.95 11.52
C THR A 257 -18.75 -31.40 11.08
N VAL A 258 -18.99 -30.10 11.29
CA VAL A 258 -20.21 -29.42 10.81
C VAL A 258 -20.23 -29.30 9.29
N ALA A 259 -19.15 -28.82 8.68
CA ALA A 259 -19.04 -28.62 7.24
C ALA A 259 -19.24 -29.92 6.44
N SER A 260 -18.71 -31.04 6.93
CA SER A 260 -18.83 -32.35 6.27
C SER A 260 -20.26 -32.91 6.25
N GLN A 261 -21.13 -32.47 7.16
CA GLN A 261 -22.53 -32.91 7.24
C GLN A 261 -23.45 -32.11 6.30
N CYS A 262 -23.00 -30.95 5.82
CA CYS A 262 -23.74 -30.10 4.89
C CYS A 262 -24.12 -30.89 3.63
N GLU A 263 -25.43 -30.95 3.35
CA GLU A 263 -25.97 -31.73 2.22
C GLU A 263 -25.50 -31.19 0.87
N ALA A 264 -25.56 -29.86 0.68
CA ALA A 264 -25.08 -29.21 -0.54
C ALA A 264 -23.59 -29.52 -0.81
N PHE A 265 -22.76 -29.57 0.23
CA PHE A 265 -21.36 -29.97 0.09
C PHE A 265 -21.20 -31.45 -0.27
N ARG A 266 -21.97 -32.35 0.36
CA ARG A 266 -21.93 -33.79 0.05
C ARG A 266 -22.36 -34.09 -1.39
N GLU A 267 -23.36 -33.36 -1.89
CA GLU A 267 -23.77 -33.42 -3.29
C GLU A 267 -22.68 -32.89 -4.21
N PHE A 268 -22.08 -31.74 -3.89
CA PHE A 268 -20.98 -31.16 -4.66
C PHE A 268 -19.72 -32.05 -4.73
N ALA A 269 -19.43 -32.76 -3.63
CA ALA A 269 -18.29 -33.67 -3.54
C ALA A 269 -18.54 -35.03 -4.21
N LYS A 270 -19.79 -35.35 -4.57
CA LYS A 270 -20.16 -36.64 -5.16
C LYS A 270 -19.47 -36.83 -6.52
N GLY A 271 -18.85 -37.99 -6.70
CA GLY A 271 -18.19 -38.37 -7.96
C GLY A 271 -16.79 -37.79 -8.18
N ARG A 272 -16.30 -36.91 -7.30
CA ARG A 272 -14.93 -36.39 -7.38
C ARG A 272 -13.93 -37.38 -6.76
N ARG A 273 -12.79 -37.56 -7.43
CA ARG A 273 -11.77 -38.56 -7.05
C ARG A 273 -10.49 -37.96 -6.47
N SER A 274 -10.32 -36.65 -6.53
CA SER A 274 -9.15 -35.95 -6.00
C SER A 274 -9.55 -34.92 -4.96
N SER A 275 -8.80 -34.89 -3.86
CA SER A 275 -8.96 -33.88 -2.80
C SER A 275 -8.56 -32.50 -3.31
N ARG A 276 -7.49 -32.43 -4.10
CA ARG A 276 -6.99 -31.18 -4.70
C ARG A 276 -7.95 -30.62 -5.74
N SER A 277 -8.55 -31.47 -6.59
CA SER A 277 -9.55 -31.01 -7.56
C SER A 277 -10.82 -30.54 -6.86
N LEU A 278 -11.28 -31.26 -5.82
CA LEU A 278 -12.40 -30.84 -4.99
C LEU A 278 -12.14 -29.47 -4.36
N LEU A 279 -10.98 -29.28 -3.71
CA LEU A 279 -10.64 -28.02 -3.06
C LEU A 279 -10.48 -26.87 -4.05
N TYR A 280 -9.89 -27.11 -5.23
CA TYR A 280 -9.84 -26.11 -6.28
C TYR A 280 -11.24 -25.72 -6.75
N ALA A 281 -12.10 -26.70 -7.05
CA ALA A 281 -13.47 -26.44 -7.47
C ALA A 281 -14.33 -25.74 -6.40
N LEU A 282 -14.05 -25.99 -5.12
CA LEU A 282 -14.67 -25.27 -4.01
C LEU A 282 -14.26 -23.79 -4.01
N PHE A 283 -12.99 -23.52 -4.30
CA PHE A 283 -12.38 -22.19 -4.21
C PHE A 283 -12.57 -21.32 -5.46
N ASP A 284 -12.67 -21.92 -6.65
CA ASP A 284 -12.81 -21.25 -7.96
C ASP A 284 -14.13 -20.48 -8.13
N ASP A 285 -15.08 -20.61 -7.19
CA ASP A 285 -16.40 -19.95 -7.19
C ASP A 285 -16.36 -18.51 -6.63
N ASP A 286 -15.27 -17.78 -6.87
CA ASP A 286 -15.00 -16.41 -6.40
C ASP A 286 -15.34 -16.17 -4.91
N LEU A 287 -14.72 -16.95 -4.03
CA LEU A 287 -14.93 -16.84 -2.60
C LEU A 287 -14.43 -15.49 -1.98
N GLN A 288 -13.83 -14.58 -2.77
CA GLN A 288 -13.20 -13.35 -2.27
C GLN A 288 -12.28 -13.56 -1.06
N LEU A 289 -11.61 -14.71 -1.03
CA LEU A 289 -10.70 -15.11 0.03
C LEU A 289 -9.26 -15.07 -0.53
N PRO A 290 -8.42 -14.11 -0.12
CA PRO A 290 -7.07 -14.03 -0.64
C PRO A 290 -6.22 -15.24 -0.27
N SER A 291 -5.39 -15.72 -1.18
CA SER A 291 -4.44 -16.82 -0.90
C SER A 291 -3.44 -16.48 0.20
N ALA A 292 -3.24 -15.19 0.51
CA ALA A 292 -2.47 -14.74 1.66
C ALA A 292 -2.95 -15.34 3.00
N ASN A 293 -4.23 -15.71 3.12
CA ASN A 293 -4.80 -16.29 4.35
C ASN A 293 -4.41 -17.75 4.60
N PHE A 294 -3.81 -18.43 3.62
CA PHE A 294 -3.33 -19.80 3.76
C PHE A 294 -1.93 -19.97 3.17
N ARG A 295 -1.08 -18.94 3.31
CA ARG A 295 0.29 -18.91 2.76
C ARG A 295 1.17 -20.06 3.24
N TRP A 296 0.91 -20.61 4.43
CA TRP A 296 1.58 -21.79 4.99
C TRP A 296 1.42 -23.03 4.10
N LEU A 297 0.34 -23.11 3.32
CA LEU A 297 0.06 -24.25 2.45
C LEU A 297 1.17 -24.49 1.43
N LYS A 298 1.87 -23.45 0.98
CA LYS A 298 3.00 -23.58 0.05
C LYS A 298 4.09 -24.54 0.54
N GLY A 299 4.33 -24.57 1.86
CA GLY A 299 5.32 -25.46 2.49
C GLY A 299 4.80 -26.85 2.82
N VAL A 300 3.47 -27.06 2.77
CA VAL A 300 2.82 -28.35 3.10
C VAL A 300 2.43 -29.10 1.82
N ASP A 301 1.70 -28.42 0.93
CA ASP A 301 1.28 -28.92 -0.37
C ASP A 301 1.44 -27.81 -1.42
N ARG A 302 2.60 -27.81 -2.07
CA ARG A 302 3.00 -26.83 -3.07
C ARG A 302 2.10 -26.85 -4.32
N THR A 303 1.70 -28.04 -4.77
CA THR A 303 0.80 -28.22 -5.92
C THR A 303 -0.57 -27.64 -5.63
N LEU A 304 -1.15 -27.94 -4.47
CA LEU A 304 -2.44 -27.39 -4.06
C LEU A 304 -2.37 -25.86 -3.86
N TRP A 305 -1.29 -25.35 -3.26
CA TRP A 305 -1.07 -23.91 -3.12
C TRP A 305 -1.11 -23.17 -4.46
N TYR A 306 -0.40 -23.68 -5.47
CA TYR A 306 -0.38 -23.05 -6.79
C TYR A 306 -1.66 -23.26 -7.59
N ALA A 307 -2.35 -24.37 -7.38
CA ALA A 307 -3.69 -24.56 -7.92
C ALA A 307 -4.63 -23.48 -7.36
N LEU A 308 -4.76 -23.36 -6.04
CA LEU A 308 -5.63 -22.37 -5.40
C LEU A 308 -5.22 -20.92 -5.71
N SER A 309 -3.92 -20.63 -5.75
CA SER A 309 -3.41 -19.29 -6.09
C SER A 309 -3.64 -18.92 -7.56
N SER A 310 -3.95 -19.89 -8.42
CA SER A 310 -4.27 -19.70 -9.84
C SER A 310 -5.75 -19.43 -10.08
N ALA A 311 -6.64 -19.67 -9.10
CA ALA A 311 -8.05 -19.37 -9.24
C ALA A 311 -8.28 -17.89 -9.56
N GLY A 312 -9.18 -17.61 -10.50
CA GLY A 312 -9.45 -16.26 -10.99
C GLY A 312 -8.33 -15.61 -11.84
N ARG A 313 -7.25 -16.30 -12.17
CA ARG A 313 -6.19 -15.79 -13.07
C ARG A 313 -6.44 -16.21 -14.51
N GLY A 314 -6.02 -15.37 -15.47
CA GLY A 314 -6.04 -15.74 -16.89
C GLY A 314 -4.91 -16.71 -17.32
N LYS A 315 -3.83 -16.78 -16.55
CA LYS A 315 -2.72 -17.73 -16.75
C LYS A 315 -2.39 -18.43 -15.43
N PHE A 316 -2.19 -19.74 -15.49
CA PHE A 316 -2.02 -20.59 -14.32
C PHE A 316 -0.55 -20.95 -14.07
N PHE A 317 -0.22 -21.28 -12.82
CA PHE A 317 1.10 -21.80 -12.46
C PHE A 317 1.23 -23.27 -12.88
N ILE A 318 2.39 -23.63 -13.46
CA ILE A 318 2.62 -24.97 -14.02
C ILE A 318 2.58 -26.09 -12.97
N GLU A 319 2.99 -25.76 -11.73
CA GLU A 319 3.07 -26.69 -10.60
C GLU A 319 1.69 -27.12 -10.06
N GLY A 320 0.62 -26.41 -10.45
CA GLY A 320 -0.77 -26.77 -10.16
C GLY A 320 -1.62 -27.02 -11.43
N GLY A 321 -1.02 -26.94 -12.62
CA GLY A 321 -1.75 -26.96 -13.89
C GLY A 321 -2.57 -28.23 -14.12
N GLY A 322 -2.07 -29.39 -13.70
CA GLY A 322 -2.78 -30.67 -13.81
C GLY A 322 -4.05 -30.71 -12.95
N VAL A 323 -3.98 -30.20 -11.71
CA VAL A 323 -5.15 -30.12 -10.81
C VAL A 323 -6.24 -29.23 -11.41
N ILE A 324 -5.85 -28.07 -11.95
CA ILE A 324 -6.78 -27.11 -12.54
C ILE A 324 -7.46 -27.71 -13.77
N ALA A 325 -6.68 -28.27 -14.70
CA ALA A 325 -7.21 -28.89 -15.91
C ALA A 325 -8.19 -30.02 -15.58
N TRP A 326 -7.83 -30.89 -14.63
CA TRP A 326 -8.70 -31.96 -14.17
C TRP A 326 -9.99 -31.42 -13.52
N SER A 327 -9.87 -30.45 -12.62
CA SER A 327 -11.00 -29.87 -11.92
C SER A 327 -11.99 -29.17 -12.86
N GLN A 328 -11.50 -28.47 -13.88
CA GLN A 328 -12.33 -27.83 -14.90
C GLN A 328 -13.08 -28.88 -15.73
N CYS A 329 -12.42 -29.99 -16.09
CA CYS A 329 -13.08 -31.12 -16.75
C CYS A 329 -14.18 -31.73 -15.87
N GLU A 330 -13.90 -31.97 -14.59
CA GLU A 330 -14.90 -32.49 -13.64
C GLU A 330 -16.10 -31.55 -13.53
N SER A 331 -15.87 -30.25 -13.33
CA SER A 331 -16.94 -29.26 -13.19
C SER A 331 -17.76 -29.12 -14.48
N TYR A 332 -17.13 -29.14 -15.65
CA TYR A 332 -17.85 -29.11 -16.92
C TYR A 332 -18.68 -30.38 -17.15
N ARG A 333 -18.18 -31.56 -16.79
CA ARG A 333 -18.95 -32.81 -16.89
C ARG A 333 -20.25 -32.77 -16.08
N LEU A 334 -20.27 -32.07 -14.95
CA LEU A 334 -21.49 -31.89 -14.14
C LEU A 334 -22.56 -31.03 -14.85
N THR A 335 -22.20 -30.29 -15.89
CA THR A 335 -23.14 -29.51 -16.72
C THR A 335 -23.73 -30.31 -17.89
N LEU A 336 -23.22 -31.53 -18.14
CA LEU A 336 -23.62 -32.38 -19.26
C LEU A 336 -24.56 -33.51 -18.84
N ASP A 337 -25.37 -33.99 -19.79
CA ASP A 337 -26.15 -35.22 -19.66
C ASP A 337 -25.25 -36.45 -19.46
N GLU A 338 -25.73 -37.49 -18.77
CA GLU A 338 -24.93 -38.69 -18.44
C GLU A 338 -24.28 -39.35 -19.67
N GLU A 339 -24.99 -39.45 -20.80
CA GLU A 339 -24.46 -40.02 -22.05
C GLU A 339 -23.32 -39.19 -22.64
N LYS A 340 -23.44 -37.85 -22.62
CA LYS A 340 -22.39 -36.94 -23.10
C LYS A 340 -21.21 -36.91 -22.13
N ALA A 341 -21.48 -36.92 -20.83
CA ALA A 341 -20.45 -37.02 -19.80
C ALA A 341 -19.65 -38.31 -19.94
N ALA A 342 -20.28 -39.44 -20.27
CA ALA A 342 -19.57 -40.71 -20.51
C ALA A 342 -18.56 -40.62 -21.66
N LYS A 343 -18.86 -39.82 -22.69
CA LYS A 343 -17.99 -39.63 -23.88
C LYS A 343 -16.71 -38.83 -23.58
N PHE A 344 -16.71 -37.97 -22.56
CA PHE A 344 -15.60 -37.04 -22.26
C PHE A 344 -14.99 -37.30 -20.87
N PRO A 345 -14.14 -38.32 -20.69
CA PRO A 345 -13.47 -38.58 -19.40
C PRO A 345 -12.67 -37.34 -18.93
N PRO A 346 -12.58 -37.08 -17.61
CA PRO A 346 -11.74 -36.00 -17.11
C PRO A 346 -10.27 -36.25 -17.50
N THR A 347 -9.59 -35.21 -17.98
CA THR A 347 -8.21 -35.32 -18.46
C THR A 347 -7.35 -34.13 -18.03
N VAL A 348 -6.04 -34.25 -18.20
CA VAL A 348 -5.07 -33.16 -18.00
C VAL A 348 -4.52 -32.61 -19.33
N ARG A 349 -5.18 -32.91 -20.46
CA ARG A 349 -4.67 -32.55 -21.81
C ARG A 349 -4.52 -31.05 -22.00
N ALA A 350 -5.44 -30.24 -21.43
CA ALA A 350 -5.35 -28.79 -21.47
C ALA A 350 -4.04 -28.25 -20.84
N ALA A 351 -3.55 -28.88 -19.75
CA ALA A 351 -2.28 -28.51 -19.13
C ALA A 351 -1.08 -28.87 -20.02
N VAL A 352 -1.12 -30.03 -20.70
CA VAL A 352 -0.08 -30.44 -21.67
C VAL A 352 -0.01 -29.46 -22.84
N LEU A 353 -1.16 -29.07 -23.38
CA LEU A 353 -1.23 -28.08 -24.47
C LEU A 353 -0.70 -26.72 -24.01
N GLY A 354 -1.09 -26.27 -22.81
CA GLY A 354 -0.58 -25.03 -22.24
C GLY A 354 0.95 -25.02 -22.10
N LEU A 355 1.54 -26.14 -21.65
CA LEU A 355 2.99 -26.31 -21.59
C LEU A 355 3.63 -26.27 -22.98
N GLU A 356 3.03 -26.94 -23.97
CA GLU A 356 3.51 -26.92 -25.36
C GLU A 356 3.54 -25.50 -25.92
N LEU A 357 2.48 -24.72 -25.73
CA LEU A 357 2.39 -23.32 -26.16
C LEU A 357 3.44 -22.45 -25.47
N ASP A 358 3.68 -22.63 -24.17
CA ASP A 358 4.72 -21.91 -23.44
C ASP A 358 6.12 -22.27 -23.96
N LEU A 359 6.42 -23.55 -24.19
CA LEU A 359 7.72 -23.98 -24.72
C LEU A 359 7.96 -23.51 -26.16
N LEU A 360 6.90 -23.43 -26.98
CA LEU A 360 6.96 -22.83 -28.32
C LEU A 360 7.28 -21.33 -28.23
N HIS A 361 6.62 -20.61 -27.33
CA HIS A 361 6.86 -19.19 -27.11
C HIS A 361 8.32 -18.90 -26.72
N TYR A 362 8.88 -19.71 -25.82
CA TYR A 362 10.28 -19.60 -25.41
C TYR A 362 11.28 -20.26 -26.38
N ARG A 363 10.83 -20.78 -27.53
CA ARG A 363 11.65 -21.44 -28.57
C ARG A 363 12.47 -22.65 -28.08
N HIS A 364 11.97 -23.35 -27.06
CA HIS A 364 12.56 -24.62 -26.63
C HIS A 364 12.13 -25.79 -27.52
N ILE A 365 10.96 -25.68 -28.15
CA ILE A 365 10.44 -26.63 -29.13
C ILE A 365 10.09 -25.92 -30.43
N ASP A 366 10.16 -26.63 -31.55
CA ASP A 366 9.85 -26.10 -32.87
C ASP A 366 8.46 -26.59 -33.31
N ARG A 367 7.65 -25.69 -33.88
CA ARG A 367 6.36 -26.05 -34.49
C ARG A 367 6.64 -26.77 -35.79
N ARG A 368 6.26 -28.05 -35.91
CA ARG A 368 6.13 -28.68 -37.23
C ARG A 368 4.84 -28.14 -37.86
N ASP A 369 4.93 -27.68 -39.10
CA ASP A 369 3.83 -27.06 -39.84
C ASP A 369 3.75 -27.67 -41.26
N PRO A 370 2.62 -27.49 -41.98
CA PRO A 370 1.64 -26.44 -41.76
C PRO A 370 0.34 -26.89 -41.12
N ALA A 371 -0.13 -26.04 -40.21
CA ALA A 371 -1.53 -25.77 -39.91
C ALA A 371 -2.49 -26.54 -40.83
N ILE A 372 -3.19 -27.52 -40.27
CA ILE A 372 -4.50 -27.89 -40.80
C ILE A 372 -5.23 -26.55 -40.97
N PRO A 373 -5.73 -26.20 -42.17
CA PRO A 373 -6.58 -25.02 -42.29
C PRO A 373 -7.62 -25.17 -41.20
N VAL A 374 -7.87 -24.09 -40.44
CA VAL A 374 -9.00 -24.06 -39.52
C VAL A 374 -10.23 -24.27 -40.41
N ALA A 375 -10.57 -25.54 -40.66
CA ALA A 375 -11.88 -25.92 -41.13
C ALA A 375 -12.81 -25.20 -40.20
N HIS A 376 -13.81 -24.52 -40.74
CA HIS A 376 -14.83 -23.87 -39.94
C HIS A 376 -15.40 -24.92 -38.97
N TRP A 377 -14.84 -24.97 -37.77
CA TRP A 377 -15.31 -25.81 -36.71
C TRP A 377 -16.62 -25.16 -36.31
N GLN A 378 -17.73 -25.84 -36.56
CA GLN A 378 -18.99 -25.47 -35.95
C GLN A 378 -18.76 -25.44 -34.43
N GLU A 379 -18.90 -24.27 -33.81
CA GLU A 379 -18.59 -23.98 -32.41
C GLU A 379 -19.39 -24.83 -31.40
N ASP A 380 -20.28 -25.71 -31.86
CA ASP A 380 -21.37 -26.24 -31.05
C ASP A 380 -21.12 -27.58 -30.33
N VAL A 381 -19.94 -28.24 -30.42
CA VAL A 381 -19.82 -29.60 -29.83
C VAL A 381 -18.47 -29.95 -29.17
N ILE A 382 -17.45 -29.09 -29.17
CA ILE A 382 -16.15 -29.45 -28.58
C ILE A 382 -15.93 -28.72 -27.24
N PRO A 383 -15.83 -29.43 -26.10
CA PRO A 383 -15.50 -28.82 -24.83
C PRO A 383 -14.17 -28.06 -24.91
N PRO A 384 -13.99 -26.93 -24.20
CA PRO A 384 -12.79 -26.08 -24.26
C PRO A 384 -11.47 -26.76 -23.84
N PHE A 385 -11.53 -28.01 -23.38
CA PHE A 385 -10.39 -28.86 -23.00
C PHE A 385 -10.18 -30.08 -23.92
N ALA A 386 -11.11 -30.34 -24.85
CA ALA A 386 -11.08 -31.47 -25.77
C ALA A 386 -10.30 -31.09 -27.04
N PHE A 387 -9.01 -30.81 -26.91
CA PHE A 387 -8.14 -30.68 -28.07
C PHE A 387 -7.71 -32.09 -28.52
N GLU A 388 -8.07 -32.47 -29.75
CA GLU A 388 -7.47 -33.61 -30.42
C GLU A 388 -5.98 -33.31 -30.62
N SER A 389 -5.12 -34.04 -29.92
CA SER A 389 -3.69 -34.02 -30.23
C SER A 389 -3.47 -34.82 -31.50
N ASP A 390 -2.77 -34.25 -32.47
CA ASP A 390 -2.31 -34.95 -33.68
C ASP A 390 -1.79 -36.35 -33.34
N ALA A 391 -2.14 -37.29 -34.23
CA ALA A 391 -2.05 -38.74 -34.11
C ALA A 391 -0.89 -39.29 -33.26
N GLU A 392 -1.25 -40.31 -32.48
CA GLU A 392 -0.39 -41.15 -31.64
C GLU A 392 0.83 -41.67 -32.42
N ALA A 393 1.95 -40.96 -32.34
CA ALA A 393 3.26 -41.57 -32.59
C ALA A 393 3.69 -42.27 -31.30
N GLU A 394 3.79 -43.59 -31.34
CA GLU A 394 4.36 -44.41 -30.29
C GLU A 394 5.80 -43.97 -30.00
N ASP A 395 6.07 -43.49 -28.78
CA ASP A 395 7.43 -43.30 -28.28
C ASP A 395 7.63 -44.35 -27.16
N GLU A 396 8.63 -45.22 -27.34
CA GLU A 396 8.99 -46.28 -26.39
C GLU A 396 9.46 -45.75 -25.03
N PRO A 397 9.22 -46.49 -23.93
CA PRO A 397 9.60 -46.06 -22.58
C PRO A 397 11.12 -46.21 -22.34
N ALA A 398 11.77 -45.12 -21.92
CA ALA A 398 13.12 -45.16 -21.37
C ALA A 398 13.11 -45.67 -19.92
N THR A 399 13.99 -46.62 -19.64
CA THR A 399 14.26 -47.25 -18.33
C THR A 399 14.76 -46.21 -17.30
N PRO A 400 14.32 -46.26 -16.03
CA PRO A 400 14.84 -45.35 -15.00
C PRO A 400 16.28 -45.73 -14.60
N PRO A 401 17.18 -44.75 -14.30
CA PRO A 401 18.52 -45.07 -13.85
C PRO A 401 18.52 -45.61 -12.41
N ALA A 402 19.26 -46.70 -12.22
CA ALA A 402 19.49 -47.34 -10.93
C ALA A 402 20.38 -46.47 -10.00
N ALA A 403 20.18 -46.66 -8.70
CA ALA A 403 20.97 -46.06 -7.63
C ALA A 403 22.47 -46.42 -7.71
N PRO A 404 23.39 -45.56 -7.22
CA PRO A 404 24.81 -45.83 -7.29
C PRO A 404 25.22 -46.79 -6.17
N HIS A 405 25.79 -47.93 -6.54
CA HIS A 405 26.57 -48.77 -5.64
C HIS A 405 27.96 -49.02 -6.21
N ASP A 406 28.91 -49.00 -5.28
CA ASP A 406 30.35 -49.09 -5.37
C ASP A 406 30.88 -50.25 -6.22
N THR A 407 32.09 -50.08 -6.77
CA THR A 407 33.18 -51.09 -6.72
C THR A 407 34.51 -50.51 -7.27
N PRO A 408 35.68 -51.12 -6.92
CA PRO A 408 36.93 -50.41 -6.64
C PRO A 408 38.11 -50.69 -7.60
N ASN A 409 39.17 -49.89 -7.44
CA ASN A 409 40.61 -50.12 -7.65
C ASN A 409 41.14 -51.16 -8.66
N ASN A 410 41.93 -50.69 -9.64
CA ASN A 410 43.39 -50.97 -9.77
C ASN A 410 43.91 -50.29 -11.06
N SER A 411 44.73 -49.23 -10.97
CA SER A 411 46.18 -49.20 -10.77
C SER A 411 47.01 -49.53 -12.03
N LEU A 412 47.73 -48.52 -12.53
CA LEU A 412 49.09 -48.65 -13.07
C LEU A 412 49.79 -47.28 -13.11
N ARG A 413 50.86 -47.22 -12.32
CA ARG A 413 51.91 -46.20 -12.10
C ARG A 413 52.97 -46.37 -13.23
N LEU A 414 53.72 -45.39 -13.75
CA LEU A 414 54.75 -44.48 -13.18
C LEU A 414 55.16 -43.52 -14.33
N THR A 415 55.57 -42.28 -14.13
CA THR A 415 56.87 -41.87 -13.54
C THR A 415 56.87 -40.38 -13.19
N ASP A 416 57.65 -40.07 -12.17
CA ASP A 416 57.83 -38.78 -11.50
C ASP A 416 58.87 -37.89 -12.21
N ASP A 417 58.66 -36.57 -12.17
CA ASP A 417 59.71 -35.56 -12.02
C ASP A 417 59.08 -34.29 -11.40
N GLU A 418 59.54 -33.92 -10.20
CA GLU A 418 59.19 -32.71 -9.45
C GLU A 418 60.32 -31.65 -9.61
N PRO A 419 60.10 -30.33 -9.44
CA PRO A 419 59.86 -29.78 -8.09
C PRO A 419 58.86 -28.59 -8.00
N THR A 420 58.15 -28.52 -6.88
CA THR A 420 57.24 -27.43 -6.44
C THR A 420 57.98 -26.07 -6.25
N PRO A 421 57.36 -24.89 -6.50
CA PRO A 421 56.78 -24.15 -5.36
C PRO A 421 55.52 -23.28 -5.64
N ALA A 422 54.69 -23.20 -4.58
CA ALA A 422 53.89 -22.05 -4.09
C ALA A 422 52.57 -21.63 -4.77
N LYS A 423 51.54 -21.55 -3.90
CA LYS A 423 50.19 -20.97 -4.08
C LYS A 423 50.21 -19.53 -4.65
N PRO A 424 49.26 -19.17 -5.53
CA PRO A 424 48.93 -17.77 -5.79
C PRO A 424 47.64 -17.31 -5.09
N GLN A 425 47.73 -16.18 -4.39
CA GLN A 425 46.63 -15.27 -4.07
C GLN A 425 46.21 -14.47 -5.32
N PRO A 426 44.98 -13.92 -5.37
CA PRO A 426 44.42 -13.28 -6.56
C PRO A 426 44.91 -11.83 -6.73
N ALA A 427 45.41 -11.51 -7.92
CA ALA A 427 45.86 -10.16 -8.28
C ALA A 427 45.08 -9.62 -9.50
N THR A 428 44.47 -8.45 -9.27
CA THR A 428 44.41 -7.25 -10.13
C THR A 428 44.37 -7.40 -11.65
N ARG A 429 43.28 -6.87 -12.23
CA ARG A 429 43.02 -6.65 -13.66
C ARG A 429 43.80 -5.41 -14.16
N PRO A 430 44.62 -5.51 -15.23
CA PRO A 430 45.26 -4.36 -15.84
C PRO A 430 44.50 -3.82 -17.06
N ASP A 431 44.82 -2.57 -17.35
CA ASP A 431 44.22 -1.63 -18.29
C ASP A 431 44.52 -1.87 -19.78
N HIS A 432 43.56 -1.40 -20.59
CA HIS A 432 43.65 -0.73 -21.90
C HIS A 432 44.54 -1.26 -23.05
N LEU A 433 43.90 -1.51 -24.20
CA LEU A 433 44.47 -1.36 -25.54
C LEU A 433 43.46 -0.62 -26.43
N GLU A 434 43.95 0.44 -27.06
CA GLU A 434 43.24 1.49 -27.79
C GLU A 434 42.74 1.05 -29.16
N LEU A 435 41.63 1.66 -29.61
CA LEU A 435 41.34 1.87 -31.03
C LEU A 435 40.79 3.28 -31.22
N SER A 436 41.62 4.12 -31.81
CA SER A 436 41.38 5.50 -32.18
C SER A 436 40.42 5.62 -33.36
N SER A 437 39.40 6.48 -33.23
CA SER A 437 38.97 7.33 -34.35
C SER A 437 38.50 8.68 -33.82
N SER A 438 39.13 9.72 -34.38
CA SER A 438 39.11 11.12 -33.97
C SER A 438 37.81 11.84 -34.35
N GLY A 439 37.28 12.68 -33.44
CA GLY A 439 36.27 13.68 -33.77
C GLY A 439 35.60 14.36 -32.57
N ASN A 440 36.33 15.24 -31.89
CA ASN A 440 35.92 16.30 -30.94
C ASN A 440 34.53 16.21 -30.26
N ARG A 441 34.50 16.00 -28.93
CA ARG A 441 33.41 16.49 -28.09
C ARG A 441 33.93 16.92 -26.71
N CYS A 442 33.70 18.18 -26.35
CA CYS A 442 34.05 18.80 -25.08
C CYS A 442 33.62 17.96 -23.86
N LYS A 443 34.49 17.87 -22.85
CA LYS A 443 34.12 17.46 -21.47
C LYS A 443 33.04 18.42 -20.93
N ARG A 444 31.86 17.91 -20.55
CA ARG A 444 30.88 18.62 -19.70
C ARG A 444 30.70 17.87 -18.40
N GLY A 445 30.94 18.55 -17.28
CA GLY A 445 30.63 18.07 -15.94
C GLY A 445 29.13 18.22 -15.63
N SER A 446 28.58 17.33 -14.81
CA SER A 446 27.17 17.35 -14.38
C SER A 446 26.87 18.56 -13.48
N MET A 447 25.91 19.39 -13.86
CA MET A 447 25.49 20.61 -13.15
C MET A 447 24.76 20.28 -11.83
N LYS A 448 25.12 20.91 -10.70
CA LYS A 448 24.50 20.65 -9.37
C LYS A 448 23.81 21.90 -8.82
N LEU A 449 22.48 21.83 -8.63
CA LEU A 449 21.66 22.95 -8.15
C LEU A 449 21.64 23.02 -6.60
N THR A 450 22.02 24.17 -6.05
CA THR A 450 21.99 24.45 -4.61
C THR A 450 20.84 25.39 -4.27
N VAL A 451 19.98 24.96 -3.33
CA VAL A 451 18.76 25.67 -2.92
C VAL A 451 18.90 26.18 -1.49
N LYS A 452 18.86 27.50 -1.30
CA LYS A 452 18.82 28.15 0.02
C LYS A 452 17.55 28.95 0.20
N THR A 453 17.12 29.12 1.45
CA THR A 453 15.92 29.87 1.81
C THR A 453 16.23 30.74 3.01
N ASP A 454 15.87 32.02 2.94
CA ASP A 454 15.84 32.94 4.08
C ASP A 454 14.41 33.46 4.28
N ARG A 455 14.09 33.96 5.48
CA ARG A 455 12.78 34.39 6.02
C ARG A 455 11.60 34.53 5.05
N ASN A 456 11.76 35.25 3.93
CA ASN A 456 10.74 35.40 2.88
C ASN A 456 11.20 35.14 1.43
N THR A 457 12.45 34.71 1.21
CA THR A 457 13.10 34.66 -0.11
C THR A 457 13.76 33.30 -0.38
N LEU A 458 13.51 32.74 -1.57
CA LEU A 458 14.18 31.54 -2.09
C LEU A 458 15.36 31.95 -2.98
N TYR A 459 16.52 31.33 -2.77
CA TYR A 459 17.74 31.50 -3.57
C TYR A 459 18.10 30.20 -4.30
N LEU A 460 18.35 30.28 -5.60
CA LEU A 460 18.77 29.16 -6.46
C LEU A 460 20.14 29.50 -7.10
N SER A 461 21.08 28.55 -7.09
CA SER A 461 22.41 28.69 -7.71
C SER A 461 22.88 27.38 -8.31
N ALA A 462 23.67 27.44 -9.38
CA ALA A 462 24.26 26.26 -10.03
C ALA A 462 25.80 26.31 -9.97
N ASP A 463 26.42 25.14 -9.79
CA ASP A 463 27.88 24.89 -9.83
C ASP A 463 28.74 25.50 -8.70
N GLY A 464 28.13 25.77 -7.55
CA GLY A 464 28.85 25.77 -6.27
C GLY A 464 29.77 26.96 -5.97
N ASN A 465 29.98 27.91 -6.89
CA ASN A 465 30.63 29.18 -6.60
C ASN A 465 29.61 30.33 -6.64
N TYR A 466 29.52 31.08 -5.53
CA TYR A 466 28.73 32.30 -5.43
C TYR A 466 29.35 33.37 -6.33
N GLN A 467 28.83 33.52 -7.54
CA GLN A 467 29.00 34.74 -8.33
C GLN A 467 27.64 35.44 -8.42
N GLU A 468 27.61 36.73 -8.05
CA GLU A 468 26.42 37.57 -7.91
C GLU A 468 25.56 37.72 -9.18
N GLN A 469 25.96 37.15 -10.32
CA GLN A 469 25.34 37.39 -11.62
C GLN A 469 24.35 36.31 -12.10
N ALA A 470 24.11 35.24 -11.32
CA ALA A 470 23.06 34.25 -11.63
C ALA A 470 22.12 34.00 -10.43
N LEU A 471 21.73 35.07 -9.73
CA LEU A 471 20.89 35.00 -8.54
C LEU A 471 19.42 35.25 -8.90
N HIS A 472 18.61 34.18 -8.96
CA HIS A 472 17.15 34.33 -9.03
C HIS A 472 16.56 34.30 -7.61
N SER A 473 16.10 35.46 -7.13
CA SER A 473 15.44 35.63 -5.83
C SER A 473 13.91 35.65 -5.98
N PHE A 474 13.20 34.81 -5.24
CA PHE A 474 11.73 34.73 -5.32
C PHE A 474 11.03 34.89 -3.96
N PRO A 475 9.93 35.67 -3.85
CA PRO A 475 9.14 35.76 -2.62
C PRO A 475 8.27 34.51 -2.37
N LEU A 476 8.33 33.92 -1.17
CA LEU A 476 7.72 32.62 -0.83
C LEU A 476 6.18 32.51 -1.00
N SER A 477 5.49 33.66 -1.14
CA SER A 477 4.03 33.77 -1.23
C SER A 477 3.45 33.42 -2.61
N ALA A 478 4.26 33.37 -3.68
CA ALA A 478 3.74 33.28 -5.05
C ALA A 478 4.52 32.33 -6.00
N CYS A 479 5.41 31.46 -5.52
CA CYS A 479 6.23 30.64 -6.41
C CYS A 479 5.54 29.32 -6.81
N HIS A 480 5.23 29.16 -8.10
CA HIS A 480 4.92 27.87 -8.72
C HIS A 480 6.06 27.48 -9.67
N PHE A 481 6.78 26.41 -9.32
CA PHE A 481 7.85 25.84 -10.15
C PHE A 481 7.32 24.63 -10.92
N GLY A 482 7.59 24.60 -12.22
CA GLY A 482 7.21 23.54 -13.15
C GLY A 482 8.41 23.01 -13.93
N LEU A 483 8.19 21.93 -14.67
CA LEU A 483 9.16 21.40 -15.62
C LEU A 483 8.55 21.55 -17.01
N GLY A 484 9.31 22.17 -17.91
CA GLY A 484 9.01 22.25 -19.34
C GLY A 484 9.96 21.35 -20.13
N HIS A 485 9.50 20.86 -21.27
CA HIS A 485 10.31 20.12 -22.22
C HIS A 485 10.36 20.88 -23.54
N ASP A 486 11.56 21.18 -24.03
CA ASP A 486 11.77 21.86 -25.30
C ASP A 486 12.40 20.86 -26.29
N ALA A 487 11.77 20.69 -27.45
CA ALA A 487 12.02 19.61 -28.41
C ALA A 487 13.45 19.60 -29.00
N GLY A 488 14.21 20.67 -28.80
CA GLY A 488 15.59 20.79 -29.29
C GLY A 488 16.69 20.82 -28.23
N SER A 489 16.42 20.97 -26.92
CA SER A 489 17.48 21.39 -25.99
C SER A 489 17.47 20.90 -24.53
N GLY A 490 16.59 19.96 -24.14
CA GLY A 490 16.63 19.30 -22.83
C GLY A 490 15.49 19.69 -21.87
N HIS A 491 15.60 19.29 -20.60
CA HIS A 491 14.57 19.54 -19.58
C HIS A 491 14.79 20.89 -18.90
N ILE A 492 13.76 21.72 -18.79
CA ILE A 492 13.89 23.10 -18.31
C ILE A 492 13.05 23.28 -17.04
N LEU A 493 13.65 23.84 -15.98
CA LEU A 493 12.91 24.29 -14.80
C LEU A 493 12.30 25.66 -15.09
N THR A 494 10.98 25.76 -15.00
CA THR A 494 10.22 26.99 -15.23
C THR A 494 9.64 27.53 -13.93
N HIS A 495 9.48 28.85 -13.87
CA HIS A 495 8.77 29.54 -12.80
C HIS A 495 7.63 30.36 -13.40
N ASN A 496 6.41 30.15 -12.88
CA ASN A 496 5.25 30.92 -13.30
C ASN A 496 5.25 32.26 -12.57
N THR A 497 5.31 33.34 -13.35
CA THR A 497 5.12 34.69 -12.84
C THR A 497 3.66 34.95 -12.47
N PHE A 498 3.38 36.04 -11.77
CA PHE A 498 2.02 36.40 -11.32
C PHE A 498 1.04 36.62 -12.48
N SER A 499 1.55 36.89 -13.69
CA SER A 499 0.78 36.98 -14.94
C SER A 499 0.47 35.62 -15.58
N GLY A 500 0.90 34.50 -14.98
CA GLY A 500 0.69 33.15 -15.52
C GLY A 500 1.69 32.72 -16.58
N GLU A 501 2.67 33.58 -16.91
CA GLU A 501 3.68 33.30 -17.93
C GLU A 501 4.86 32.51 -17.34
N ALA A 502 5.22 31.41 -18.00
CA ALA A 502 6.26 30.48 -17.55
C ALA A 502 7.64 30.95 -18.01
N VAL A 503 8.43 31.50 -17.08
CA VAL A 503 9.80 31.96 -17.33
C VAL A 503 10.80 30.82 -17.11
N GLN A 504 11.71 30.62 -18.05
CA GLN A 504 12.73 29.57 -17.98
C GLN A 504 13.88 29.97 -17.04
N LEU A 505 14.26 29.10 -16.10
CA LEU A 505 15.29 29.38 -15.09
C LEU A 505 16.58 28.61 -15.31
N PHE A 506 16.48 27.27 -15.38
CA PHE A 506 17.66 26.39 -15.48
C PHE A 506 17.38 25.28 -16.48
N ARG A 507 18.40 24.92 -17.25
CA ARG A 507 18.36 23.84 -18.25
C ARG A 507 19.15 22.64 -17.74
N PHE A 508 18.58 21.45 -17.85
CA PHE A 508 19.14 20.19 -17.40
C PHE A 508 19.29 19.24 -18.58
N GLU A 509 20.44 18.54 -18.65
CA GLU A 509 20.72 17.57 -19.71
C GLU A 509 19.96 16.24 -19.52
N ASN A 510 19.48 15.94 -18.31
CA ASN A 510 18.81 14.69 -17.97
C ASN A 510 17.55 14.92 -17.13
N GLU A 511 16.47 14.20 -17.45
CA GLU A 511 15.16 14.30 -16.78
C GLU A 511 15.26 14.09 -15.28
N TYR A 512 16.07 13.11 -14.88
CA TYR A 512 16.29 12.76 -13.49
C TYR A 512 16.81 13.94 -12.66
N GLN A 513 17.76 14.72 -13.21
CA GLN A 513 18.33 15.88 -12.52
C GLN A 513 17.30 17.00 -12.37
N ALA A 514 16.43 17.17 -13.38
CA ALA A 514 15.38 18.17 -13.36
C ALA A 514 14.29 17.85 -12.32
N ILE A 515 13.90 16.57 -12.22
CA ILE A 515 12.96 16.06 -11.21
C ILE A 515 13.57 16.15 -9.80
N GLU A 516 14.83 15.76 -9.64
CA GLU A 516 15.53 15.84 -8.35
C GLU A 516 15.65 17.30 -7.86
N ALA A 517 15.97 18.23 -8.75
CA ALA A 517 16.01 19.66 -8.46
C ALA A 517 14.64 20.18 -8.02
N LEU A 518 13.56 19.85 -8.74
CA LEU A 518 12.19 20.27 -8.40
C LEU A 518 11.75 19.72 -7.03
N ASN A 519 12.04 18.45 -6.76
CA ASN A 519 11.70 17.81 -5.49
C ASN A 519 12.46 18.45 -4.31
N ASN A 520 13.73 18.79 -4.51
CA ASN A 520 14.54 19.48 -3.50
C ASN A 520 13.99 20.89 -3.19
N ILE A 521 13.54 21.64 -4.21
CA ILE A 521 12.89 22.94 -4.04
C ILE A 521 11.57 22.80 -3.27
N ARG A 522 10.68 21.88 -3.68
CA ARG A 522 9.39 21.63 -3.02
C ARG A 522 9.55 21.24 -1.56
N LYS A 523 10.51 20.36 -1.26
CA LYS A 523 10.82 19.91 0.11
C LYS A 523 11.25 21.07 0.99
N LYS A 524 12.14 21.95 0.51
CA LYS A 524 12.61 23.13 1.25
C LYS A 524 11.50 24.17 1.46
N LEU A 525 10.67 24.41 0.46
CA LEU A 525 9.51 25.32 0.57
C LEU A 525 8.49 24.82 1.61
N LYS A 526 8.18 23.52 1.62
CA LYS A 526 7.27 22.93 2.62
C LYS A 526 7.83 23.02 4.03
N GLN A 527 9.13 22.76 4.19
CA GLN A 527 9.83 22.89 5.47
C GLN A 527 9.79 24.32 6.00
N GLN A 528 10.04 25.33 5.15
CA GLN A 528 9.99 26.74 5.55
C GLN A 528 8.58 27.27 5.82
N ARG A 529 7.57 26.85 5.03
CA ARG A 529 6.16 27.19 5.32
C ARG A 529 5.72 26.63 6.67
N GLY A 530 6.13 25.40 7.00
CA GLY A 530 5.91 24.81 8.31
C GLY A 530 6.63 25.58 9.43
N LEU A 531 7.90 25.92 9.25
CA LEU A 531 8.67 26.71 10.23
C LEU A 531 8.06 28.10 10.45
N ASN A 532 7.62 28.77 9.39
CA ASN A 532 7.01 30.09 9.47
C ASN A 532 5.61 30.04 10.11
N ALA A 533 4.83 28.99 9.89
CA ALA A 533 3.56 28.78 10.59
C ALA A 533 3.78 28.53 12.10
N VAL A 534 4.75 27.70 12.46
CA VAL A 534 5.14 27.45 13.86
C VAL A 534 5.69 28.72 14.52
N ARG A 535 6.49 29.54 13.82
CA ARG A 535 6.97 30.83 14.33
C ARG A 535 5.86 31.86 14.52
N ARG A 536 4.90 31.96 13.59
CA ARG A 536 3.72 32.84 13.75
C ARG A 536 2.89 32.44 14.98
N LEU A 537 2.72 31.13 15.20
CA LEU A 537 2.01 30.60 16.36
C LEU A 537 2.81 30.78 17.67
N SER A 538 4.13 30.59 17.62
CA SER A 538 5.06 30.80 18.73
C SER A 538 5.13 32.26 19.18
N ASN A 539 5.16 33.21 18.24
CA ASN A 539 5.21 34.64 18.56
C ASN A 539 3.90 35.17 19.14
N PHE A 540 2.74 34.57 18.82
CA PHE A 540 1.44 35.03 19.33
C PHE A 540 1.05 34.43 20.68
N ILE A 541 1.55 33.24 21.04
CA ILE A 541 1.05 32.48 22.21
C ILE A 541 2.17 32.09 23.18
N PHE A 542 3.34 31.70 22.68
CA PHE A 542 4.40 31.11 23.52
C PHE A 542 5.23 32.19 24.23
N TRP A 543 5.57 33.29 23.55
CA TRP A 543 6.41 34.35 24.11
C TRP A 543 5.80 35.14 25.28
N PRO A 544 4.50 35.50 25.28
CA PRO A 544 3.88 36.19 26.42
C PRO A 544 3.76 35.30 27.67
N VAL A 545 3.47 34.01 27.48
CA VAL A 545 3.21 33.05 28.57
C VAL A 545 4.50 32.47 29.15
N ALA A 546 5.51 32.20 28.30
CA ALA A 546 6.82 31.73 28.75
C ALA A 546 7.61 32.83 29.47
N ALA A 547 7.48 34.10 29.05
CA ALA A 547 8.09 35.22 29.76
C ALA A 547 7.49 35.40 31.17
N LEU A 548 6.17 35.22 31.34
CA LEU A 548 5.52 35.29 32.65
C LEU A 548 5.85 34.08 33.55
N GLY A 549 5.88 32.86 32.99
CA GLY A 549 6.21 31.65 33.75
C GLY A 549 7.68 31.56 34.18
N PHE A 550 8.61 32.10 33.39
CA PHE A 550 10.03 32.08 33.72
C PHE A 550 10.41 33.08 34.84
N ILE A 551 9.71 34.22 34.94
CA ILE A 551 9.85 35.19 36.04
C ILE A 551 9.41 34.57 37.38
N VAL A 552 8.41 33.68 37.36
CA VAL A 552 7.93 32.97 38.57
C VAL A 552 8.84 31.78 38.93
N SER A 553 9.45 31.11 37.95
CA SER A 553 10.22 29.87 38.18
C SER A 553 11.63 30.07 38.76
N ILE A 554 12.28 31.23 38.58
CA ILE A 554 13.63 31.46 39.11
C ILE A 554 13.65 31.60 40.65
N ASN A 555 12.56 32.04 41.27
CA ASN A 555 12.50 32.19 42.74
C ASN A 555 12.23 30.87 43.49
N GLY A 556 11.61 29.87 42.85
CA GLY A 556 11.42 28.54 43.47
C GLY A 556 12.72 27.77 43.68
N ALA A 557 13.75 28.02 42.86
CA ALA A 557 15.04 27.35 42.96
C ALA A 557 16.02 28.04 43.94
N LEU A 558 15.87 29.36 44.19
CA LEU A 558 16.75 30.11 45.10
C LEU A 558 16.27 30.11 46.56
N MET A 559 14.98 29.89 46.83
CA MET A 559 14.44 29.79 48.20
C MET A 559 14.78 28.48 48.93
N ASN A 560 15.36 27.48 48.24
CA ASN A 560 15.78 26.21 48.85
C ASN A 560 17.27 26.16 49.26
N MET A 561 18.02 27.26 49.14
CA MET A 561 19.45 27.32 49.53
C MET A 561 19.74 28.06 50.85
N HIS A 562 18.73 28.57 51.55
CA HIS A 562 18.93 29.27 52.84
C HIS A 562 17.97 28.78 53.94
N GLN A 563 17.98 27.48 54.24
CA GLN A 563 17.52 26.98 55.53
C GLN A 563 18.69 26.33 56.28
N PRO A 564 19.07 26.84 57.47
CA PRO A 564 19.97 26.10 58.36
C PRO A 564 19.24 24.88 58.92
N ALA A 565 19.96 23.75 58.91
CA ALA A 565 19.50 22.46 59.42
C ALA A 565 19.07 22.54 60.90
N GLN A 566 17.91 21.96 61.23
CA GLN A 566 17.57 21.59 62.60
C GLN A 566 17.66 20.07 62.78
N PRO A 567 18.04 19.57 63.96
CA PRO A 567 18.37 18.16 64.18
C PRO A 567 17.12 17.30 64.45
N LEU A 568 17.29 16.01 64.14
CA LEU A 568 16.38 14.89 64.32
C LEU A 568 15.77 14.76 65.72
N GLN A 569 14.51 14.32 65.79
CA GLN A 569 14.02 13.47 66.86
C GLN A 569 13.43 12.17 66.30
N ALA A 570 13.79 11.08 66.98
CA ALA A 570 13.53 9.70 66.64
C ALA A 570 12.33 9.11 67.40
N ASN A 571 11.81 8.03 66.83
CA ASN A 571 11.02 6.94 67.41
C ASN A 571 9.51 7.13 67.64
N SER A 572 8.72 6.40 66.85
CA SER A 572 7.84 5.34 67.38
C SER A 572 7.53 4.28 66.30
N TYR A 573 7.34 3.05 66.78
CA TYR A 573 7.47 1.76 66.09
C TYR A 573 6.27 1.35 65.18
N ALA A 574 6.60 0.40 64.29
CA ALA A 574 5.84 -0.56 63.44
C ALA A 574 4.59 -1.23 64.09
N PRO A 575 3.72 -2.03 63.38
CA PRO A 575 3.98 -2.84 62.16
C PRO A 575 2.85 -2.97 61.10
N ALA A 576 3.21 -3.56 59.96
CA ALA A 576 2.30 -4.02 58.89
C ALA A 576 1.49 -5.26 59.31
N PRO A 577 0.32 -5.50 58.68
CA PRO A 577 0.25 -6.67 57.79
C PRO A 577 -0.68 -6.53 56.56
N GLY A 578 -0.32 -7.25 55.47
CA GLY A 578 -1.26 -8.10 54.72
C GLY A 578 -2.02 -7.53 53.51
N LEU A 579 -1.54 -7.92 52.31
CA LEU A 579 -2.29 -8.43 51.13
C LEU A 579 -3.61 -7.74 50.70
N GLN A 580 -3.62 -7.14 49.49
CA GLN A 580 -4.39 -7.59 48.32
C GLN A 580 -4.35 -6.57 47.17
N GLN A 581 -3.91 -7.02 45.99
CA GLN A 581 -4.18 -6.36 44.71
C GLN A 581 -5.62 -6.65 44.26
N PRO A 582 -6.40 -5.64 43.83
CA PRO A 582 -7.57 -5.88 42.99
C PRO A 582 -7.18 -5.89 41.51
N ALA A 583 -7.72 -6.90 40.82
CA ALA A 583 -7.57 -7.18 39.41
C ALA A 583 -8.06 -6.03 38.50
N THR A 584 -7.29 -5.75 37.44
CA THR A 584 -7.71 -4.98 36.27
C THR A 584 -8.74 -5.77 35.46
N ALA A 585 -9.94 -5.20 35.31
CA ALA A 585 -10.92 -5.61 34.31
C ALA A 585 -10.41 -5.28 32.88
N PRO A 586 -10.69 -6.13 31.87
CA PRO A 586 -10.26 -5.89 30.50
C PRO A 586 -11.11 -4.80 29.83
N GLU A 587 -10.43 -3.75 29.39
CA GLU A 587 -10.96 -2.69 28.53
C GLU A 587 -11.30 -3.29 27.16
N GLN A 588 -12.59 -3.33 26.81
CA GLN A 588 -13.08 -3.75 25.50
C GLN A 588 -12.58 -2.75 24.43
N LEU A 589 -11.56 -3.13 23.66
CA LEU A 589 -11.20 -2.41 22.44
C LEU A 589 -12.21 -2.73 21.35
N GLN A 590 -12.94 -1.70 20.91
CA GLN A 590 -13.78 -1.74 19.72
C GLN A 590 -12.97 -2.16 18.49
N VAL A 591 -13.46 -3.19 17.82
CA VAL A 591 -13.00 -3.68 16.53
C VAL A 591 -13.27 -2.59 15.48
N GLN A 592 -12.23 -2.01 14.88
CA GLN A 592 -12.38 -1.23 13.66
C GLN A 592 -12.49 -2.19 12.47
N ALA A 593 -13.63 -2.12 11.77
CA ALA A 593 -13.90 -2.87 10.55
C ALA A 593 -12.94 -2.48 9.40
N ALA A 594 -12.74 -3.40 8.46
CA ALA A 594 -12.05 -3.13 7.20
C ALA A 594 -12.75 -1.98 6.43
N PRO A 595 -12.04 -1.20 5.59
CA PRO A 595 -12.67 -0.14 4.82
C PRO A 595 -13.72 -0.72 3.86
N GLU A 596 -15.00 -0.51 4.17
CA GLU A 596 -16.11 -0.74 3.25
C GLU A 596 -16.10 0.34 2.17
N ALA A 597 -16.50 -0.01 0.94
CA ALA A 597 -16.81 1.00 -0.07
C ALA A 597 -17.84 1.99 0.49
N PRO A 598 -17.72 3.29 0.22
CA PRO A 598 -18.64 4.28 0.75
C PRO A 598 -20.06 3.95 0.30
N LYS A 599 -21.00 3.92 1.24
CA LYS A 599 -22.42 3.67 0.92
C LYS A 599 -23.07 4.88 0.21
N LYS A 600 -22.48 6.07 0.38
CA LYS A 600 -22.94 7.33 -0.21
C LYS A 600 -21.78 8.32 -0.38
N LEU A 601 -21.79 9.09 -1.47
CA LEU A 601 -20.85 10.18 -1.71
C LEU A 601 -21.23 11.42 -0.89
N ALA A 602 -20.23 12.23 -0.53
CA ALA A 602 -20.48 13.54 0.06
C ALA A 602 -21.11 14.49 -0.97
N ASP A 603 -21.96 15.43 -0.53
CA ASP A 603 -22.71 16.33 -1.41
C ASP A 603 -21.80 17.14 -2.36
N ASN A 604 -20.63 17.59 -1.86
CA ASN A 604 -19.64 18.31 -2.68
C ASN A 604 -19.01 17.43 -3.77
N ASP A 605 -18.87 16.13 -3.51
CA ASP A 605 -18.31 15.16 -4.46
C ASP A 605 -19.35 14.80 -5.52
N LEU A 606 -20.61 14.66 -5.13
CA LEU A 606 -21.74 14.51 -6.04
C LEU A 606 -21.92 15.75 -6.93
N LEU A 607 -21.74 16.95 -6.40
CA LEU A 607 -21.78 18.18 -7.18
C LEU A 607 -20.65 18.22 -8.22
N SER A 608 -19.43 17.83 -7.81
CA SER A 608 -18.28 17.74 -8.71
C SER A 608 -18.51 16.74 -9.85
N LEU A 609 -19.21 15.63 -9.59
CA LEU A 609 -19.63 14.66 -10.60
C LEU A 609 -20.61 15.30 -11.61
N LYS A 610 -21.63 16.01 -11.11
CA LYS A 610 -22.62 16.71 -11.96
C LYS A 610 -21.97 17.77 -12.84
N ASP A 611 -21.01 18.52 -12.31
CA ASP A 611 -20.24 19.53 -13.07
C ASP A 611 -19.37 18.86 -14.15
N ALA A 612 -18.75 17.72 -13.82
CA ALA A 612 -17.94 16.95 -14.78
C ALA A 612 -18.79 16.45 -15.96
N VAL A 613 -19.99 15.94 -15.69
CA VAL A 613 -20.96 15.53 -16.72
C VAL A 613 -21.40 16.72 -17.56
N THR A 614 -21.74 17.85 -16.92
CA THR A 614 -22.15 19.08 -17.62
C THR A 614 -21.07 19.58 -18.56
N SER A 615 -19.79 19.46 -18.19
CA SER A 615 -18.68 19.80 -19.08
C SER A 615 -18.61 18.89 -20.33
N GLY A 616 -19.04 17.63 -20.20
CA GLY A 616 -18.94 16.58 -21.22
C GLY A 616 -17.50 16.30 -21.67
N ARG A 617 -16.50 16.70 -20.88
CA ARG A 617 -15.07 16.49 -21.17
C ARG A 617 -14.57 15.17 -20.62
N PHE A 618 -15.11 14.73 -19.49
CA PHE A 618 -14.64 13.58 -18.72
C PHE A 618 -15.45 12.31 -18.95
N THR A 619 -16.61 12.43 -19.60
CA THR A 619 -17.60 11.36 -19.71
C THR A 619 -17.94 10.97 -21.14
N ILE A 620 -18.55 9.80 -21.23
CA ILE A 620 -19.20 9.23 -22.40
C ILE A 620 -20.68 9.06 -22.04
N SER A 621 -21.55 9.83 -22.68
CA SER A 621 -22.99 9.78 -22.48
C SER A 621 -23.61 8.67 -23.34
N LEU A 622 -24.23 7.67 -22.72
CA LEU A 622 -24.97 6.62 -23.42
C LEU A 622 -26.40 7.07 -23.75
N SER A 623 -26.99 7.92 -22.90
CA SER A 623 -28.35 8.44 -23.04
C SER A 623 -28.52 9.72 -22.22
N THR A 624 -29.45 10.57 -22.67
CA THR A 624 -29.81 11.85 -22.03
C THR A 624 -31.32 12.07 -22.09
N GLY A 625 -31.91 12.72 -21.08
CA GLY A 625 -33.32 13.10 -21.06
C GLY A 625 -34.23 12.22 -20.18
N HIS A 626 -33.66 11.26 -19.46
CA HIS A 626 -34.36 10.45 -18.46
C HIS A 626 -34.38 11.10 -17.07
N LYS A 627 -35.28 10.64 -16.20
CA LYS A 627 -35.52 11.19 -14.86
C LYS A 627 -34.32 11.02 -13.90
N HIS A 628 -33.69 9.84 -13.92
CA HIS A 628 -32.57 9.48 -13.05
C HIS A 628 -31.28 9.27 -13.86
N THR A 629 -30.14 9.53 -13.22
CA THR A 629 -28.80 9.41 -13.84
C THR A 629 -27.91 8.45 -13.05
N LEU A 630 -27.22 7.56 -13.77
CA LEU A 630 -26.23 6.64 -13.24
C LEU A 630 -24.84 7.06 -13.72
N TYR A 631 -23.95 7.37 -12.77
CA TYR A 631 -22.54 7.64 -13.03
C TYR A 631 -21.74 6.36 -12.87
N VAL A 632 -21.02 5.95 -13.91
CA VAL A 632 -20.33 4.65 -13.94
C VAL A 632 -18.84 4.84 -14.18
N PHE A 633 -18.02 4.47 -13.21
CA PHE A 633 -16.57 4.39 -13.40
C PHE A 633 -16.20 3.03 -13.98
N SER A 634 -15.78 3.01 -15.24
CA SER A 634 -15.59 1.78 -16.02
C SER A 634 -14.17 1.70 -16.59
N ASP A 635 -13.53 0.55 -16.45
CA ASP A 635 -12.20 0.26 -17.00
C ASP A 635 -12.33 -0.71 -18.19
N PRO A 636 -11.80 -0.37 -19.39
CA PRO A 636 -11.98 -1.19 -20.59
C PRO A 636 -11.30 -2.56 -20.54
N MET A 637 -10.30 -2.78 -19.67
CA MET A 637 -9.65 -4.08 -19.48
C MET A 637 -10.26 -4.89 -18.34
N CYS A 638 -11.12 -4.30 -17.51
CA CYS A 638 -11.71 -4.98 -16.37
C CYS A 638 -12.79 -5.99 -16.84
N PRO A 639 -12.68 -7.29 -16.51
CA PRO A 639 -13.66 -8.29 -16.92
C PRO A 639 -15.08 -7.98 -16.44
N HIS A 640 -15.23 -7.43 -15.23
CA HIS A 640 -16.53 -7.06 -14.67
C HIS A 640 -17.15 -5.84 -15.36
N CYS A 641 -16.33 -4.88 -15.80
CA CYS A 641 -16.81 -3.72 -16.56
C CYS A 641 -17.33 -4.15 -17.94
N ARG A 642 -16.55 -4.99 -18.63
CA ARG A 642 -16.93 -5.55 -19.94
C ARG A 642 -18.20 -6.39 -19.86
N ALA A 643 -18.35 -7.20 -18.82
CA ALA A 643 -19.56 -8.00 -18.60
C ALA A 643 -20.79 -7.15 -18.22
N LEU A 644 -20.58 -5.96 -17.64
CA LEU A 644 -21.67 -5.04 -17.27
C LEU A 644 -22.10 -4.15 -18.45
N GLU A 645 -21.24 -3.92 -19.43
CA GLU A 645 -21.50 -2.99 -20.54
C GLU A 645 -22.82 -3.24 -21.29
N PRO A 646 -23.18 -4.49 -21.70
CA PRO A 646 -24.44 -4.73 -22.40
C PRO A 646 -25.66 -4.36 -21.56
N ARG A 647 -25.54 -4.51 -20.25
CA ARG A 647 -26.60 -4.15 -19.29
C ARG A 647 -26.71 -2.62 -19.13
N LEU A 648 -25.61 -1.88 -19.20
CA LEU A 648 -25.64 -0.41 -19.20
C LEU A 648 -26.30 0.13 -20.48
N GLN A 649 -26.04 -0.49 -21.63
CA GLN A 649 -26.72 -0.17 -22.89
C GLN A 649 -28.22 -0.47 -22.86
N GLU A 650 -28.66 -1.48 -22.11
CA GLU A 650 -30.08 -1.72 -21.90
C GLU A 650 -30.71 -0.66 -20.98
N LEU A 651 -30.04 -0.35 -19.87
CA LEU A 651 -30.48 0.64 -18.88
C LEU A 651 -30.51 2.06 -19.46
N SER A 652 -29.67 2.36 -20.44
CA SER A 652 -29.64 3.67 -21.11
C SER A 652 -30.97 4.01 -21.79
N LYS A 653 -31.83 3.03 -22.08
CA LYS A 653 -33.18 3.25 -22.60
C LYS A 653 -34.16 3.85 -21.58
N ARG A 654 -33.87 3.72 -20.29
CA ARG A 654 -34.74 4.14 -19.17
C ARG A 654 -34.11 5.18 -18.26
N TYR A 655 -32.78 5.17 -18.14
CA TYR A 655 -31.98 6.05 -17.27
C TYR A 655 -30.90 6.75 -18.10
N ASN A 656 -30.44 7.91 -17.64
CA ASN A 656 -29.24 8.53 -18.22
C ASN A 656 -28.03 7.76 -17.69
N VAL A 657 -27.15 7.30 -18.57
CA VAL A 657 -25.93 6.60 -18.16
C VAL A 657 -24.70 7.38 -18.63
N GLU A 658 -23.87 7.79 -17.67
CA GLU A 658 -22.67 8.58 -17.89
C GLU A 658 -21.44 7.79 -17.45
N ILE A 659 -20.63 7.37 -18.42
CA ILE A 659 -19.44 6.56 -18.18
C ILE A 659 -18.23 7.47 -18.00
N PHE A 660 -17.48 7.26 -16.91
CA PHE A 660 -16.16 7.80 -16.65
C PHE A 660 -15.11 6.73 -16.91
N PRO A 661 -14.37 6.80 -18.03
CA PRO A 661 -13.28 5.88 -18.31
C PRO A 661 -12.18 6.03 -17.26
N VAL A 662 -11.74 4.90 -16.71
CA VAL A 662 -10.63 4.81 -15.77
C VAL A 662 -9.64 3.72 -16.20
N SER A 663 -8.43 3.76 -15.64
CA SER A 663 -7.37 2.79 -15.90
C SER A 663 -6.91 2.07 -14.63
N VAL A 664 -7.83 1.85 -13.69
CA VAL A 664 -7.55 1.29 -12.35
C VAL A 664 -7.17 -0.20 -12.41
N TYR A 665 -7.78 -0.98 -13.30
CA TYR A 665 -7.56 -2.42 -13.42
C TYR A 665 -6.37 -2.73 -14.33
N GLY A 666 -6.37 -2.20 -15.56
CA GLY A 666 -5.35 -2.53 -16.56
C GLY A 666 -4.17 -1.56 -16.61
N ASP A 667 -4.10 -0.57 -15.71
CA ASP A 667 -3.04 0.43 -15.61
C ASP A 667 -2.71 1.04 -16.99
N LEU A 668 -1.46 1.01 -17.44
CA LEU A 668 -1.04 1.54 -18.74
C LEU A 668 -1.80 0.92 -19.93
N ARG A 669 -2.21 -0.36 -19.87
CA ARG A 669 -2.98 -1.01 -20.94
C ARG A 669 -4.38 -0.43 -21.07
N SER A 670 -5.03 -0.15 -19.95
CA SER A 670 -6.32 0.54 -19.94
C SER A 670 -6.18 2.01 -20.32
N MET A 671 -5.09 2.67 -19.90
CA MET A 671 -4.79 4.06 -20.25
C MET A 671 -4.67 4.25 -21.77
N VAL A 672 -3.86 3.43 -22.43
CA VAL A 672 -3.64 3.52 -23.89
C VAL A 672 -4.90 3.20 -24.69
N ARG A 673 -5.83 2.42 -24.12
CA ARG A 673 -7.13 2.10 -24.73
C ARG A 673 -8.18 3.20 -24.49
N ALA A 674 -8.27 3.74 -23.27
CA ALA A 674 -9.26 4.74 -22.89
C ALA A 674 -8.92 6.17 -23.35
N ALA A 675 -7.64 6.54 -23.40
CA ALA A 675 -7.22 7.89 -23.76
C ALA A 675 -7.70 8.33 -25.15
N PRO A 676 -7.57 7.51 -26.23
CA PRO A 676 -8.10 7.86 -27.55
C PRO A 676 -9.60 8.15 -27.55
N VAL A 677 -10.39 7.46 -26.71
CA VAL A 677 -11.84 7.67 -26.61
C VAL A 677 -12.14 9.11 -26.15
N LEU A 678 -11.43 9.60 -25.13
CA LEU A 678 -11.62 10.96 -24.63
C LEU A 678 -10.98 12.04 -25.52
N ASP A 679 -10.03 11.67 -26.38
CA ASP A 679 -9.49 12.54 -27.43
C ASP A 679 -10.45 12.71 -28.63
N THR A 680 -11.40 11.80 -28.83
CA THR A 680 -12.41 11.93 -29.89
C THR A 680 -13.50 12.97 -29.56
N GLY A 681 -14.09 13.57 -30.61
CA GLY A 681 -15.21 14.51 -30.48
C GLY A 681 -16.45 13.84 -29.87
N LYS A 682 -17.31 14.64 -29.21
CA LYS A 682 -18.48 14.15 -28.46
C LYS A 682 -19.38 13.20 -29.28
N ASP A 683 -19.60 13.51 -30.55
CA ASP A 683 -20.52 12.76 -31.43
C ASP A 683 -20.00 11.37 -31.84
N THR A 684 -18.68 11.17 -31.85
CA THR A 684 -18.05 9.89 -32.20
C THR A 684 -17.60 9.08 -30.99
N ARG A 685 -17.66 9.69 -29.80
CA ARG A 685 -17.08 9.16 -28.57
C ARG A 685 -17.75 7.87 -28.09
N LEU A 686 -19.07 7.78 -28.20
CA LEU A 686 -19.82 6.58 -27.81
C LEU A 686 -19.38 5.36 -28.63
N LYS A 687 -19.32 5.51 -29.95
CA LYS A 687 -18.85 4.44 -30.84
C LYS A 687 -17.40 4.05 -30.55
N SER A 688 -16.53 5.04 -30.33
CA SER A 688 -15.13 4.78 -29.96
C SER A 688 -14.99 4.03 -28.64
N TRP A 689 -15.89 4.27 -27.67
CA TRP A 689 -15.93 3.54 -26.41
C TRP A 689 -16.38 2.09 -26.61
N GLU A 690 -17.45 1.88 -27.37
CA GLU A 690 -17.97 0.54 -27.68
C GLU A 690 -16.91 -0.33 -28.36
N ASP A 691 -16.19 0.23 -29.34
CA ASP A 691 -15.08 -0.47 -30.00
C ASP A 691 -13.96 -0.81 -29.02
N THR A 692 -13.69 0.09 -28.06
CA THR A 692 -12.61 -0.06 -27.07
C THR A 692 -12.93 -1.10 -26.00
N ILE A 693 -14.15 -1.12 -25.46
CA ILE A 693 -14.54 -2.04 -24.39
C ILE A 693 -14.85 -3.45 -24.92
N ASN A 694 -15.27 -3.55 -26.18
CA ASN A 694 -15.44 -4.84 -26.86
C ASN A 694 -14.14 -5.40 -27.43
N MET A 695 -13.09 -4.58 -27.54
CA MET A 695 -11.76 -5.00 -27.96
C MET A 695 -11.25 -6.20 -27.15
N GLY A 696 -10.70 -7.21 -27.83
CA GLY A 696 -10.09 -8.38 -27.18
C GLY A 696 -9.01 -7.99 -26.15
N TYR A 697 -8.73 -8.88 -25.20
CA TYR A 697 -7.66 -8.64 -24.22
C TYR A 697 -6.28 -8.49 -24.87
N THR A 698 -6.11 -9.09 -26.05
CA THR A 698 -4.96 -8.90 -26.94
C THR A 698 -5.45 -8.42 -28.30
N THR A 699 -4.72 -7.47 -28.87
CA THR A 699 -4.90 -6.94 -30.22
C THR A 699 -3.77 -7.38 -31.15
N MET A 700 -2.80 -8.13 -30.62
CA MET A 700 -1.50 -8.42 -31.24
C MET A 700 -0.72 -7.15 -31.63
N ASN A 701 -1.07 -6.00 -31.06
CA ASN A 701 -0.38 -4.74 -31.26
C ASN A 701 0.46 -4.44 -30.01
N PRO A 702 1.81 -4.52 -30.10
CA PRO A 702 2.69 -4.31 -28.95
C PRO A 702 2.49 -2.96 -28.25
N LYS A 703 2.05 -1.93 -29.00
CA LYS A 703 1.80 -0.59 -28.42
C LYS A 703 0.58 -0.56 -27.49
N ILE A 704 -0.40 -1.46 -27.71
CA ILE A 704 -1.66 -1.53 -26.95
C ILE A 704 -1.57 -2.61 -25.88
N ASP A 705 -0.96 -3.75 -26.21
CA ASP A 705 -0.92 -4.91 -25.33
C ASP A 705 0.29 -4.91 -24.38
N ASP A 706 1.37 -4.17 -24.67
CA ASP A 706 2.52 -3.98 -23.78
C ASP A 706 3.08 -2.54 -23.82
N PRO A 707 2.28 -1.54 -23.41
CA PRO A 707 2.68 -0.15 -23.45
C PRO A 707 3.77 0.16 -22.42
N LYS A 708 4.85 0.82 -22.87
CA LYS A 708 5.98 1.21 -22.02
C LYS A 708 5.82 2.59 -21.38
N THR A 709 4.98 3.44 -21.97
CA THR A 709 4.77 4.83 -21.54
C THR A 709 3.32 5.23 -21.79
N ALA A 710 2.76 6.06 -20.91
CA ALA A 710 1.44 6.64 -21.14
C ALA A 710 1.45 7.60 -22.35
N PRO A 711 0.35 7.73 -23.11
CA PRO A 711 0.23 8.73 -24.15
C PRO A 711 0.25 10.14 -23.56
N ASP A 712 1.01 11.08 -24.12
CA ASP A 712 0.92 12.50 -23.75
C ASP A 712 -0.18 13.20 -24.56
N THR A 713 -1.43 12.79 -24.33
CA THR A 713 -2.62 13.35 -24.99
C THR A 713 -3.56 14.01 -23.99
N THR A 714 -4.52 14.80 -24.48
CA THR A 714 -5.53 15.42 -23.62
C THR A 714 -6.41 14.36 -22.98
N GLY A 715 -6.76 13.32 -23.73
CA GLY A 715 -7.51 12.15 -23.28
C GLY A 715 -6.82 11.42 -22.14
N ALA A 716 -5.49 11.20 -22.22
CA ALA A 716 -4.74 10.56 -21.14
C ALA A 716 -4.83 11.37 -19.84
N ARG A 717 -4.70 12.71 -19.91
CA ARG A 717 -4.85 13.59 -18.74
C ARG A 717 -6.27 13.57 -18.17
N LEU A 718 -7.29 13.40 -19.02
CA LEU A 718 -8.69 13.28 -18.60
C LEU A 718 -8.96 11.92 -17.93
N VAL A 719 -8.39 10.82 -18.43
CA VAL A 719 -8.43 9.50 -17.76
C VAL A 719 -7.73 9.57 -16.40
N ASP A 720 -6.58 10.23 -16.31
CA ASP A 720 -5.90 10.45 -15.02
C ASP A 720 -6.73 11.28 -14.05
N ALA A 721 -7.43 12.32 -14.53
CA ALA A 721 -8.35 13.09 -13.70
C ALA A 721 -9.51 12.21 -13.18
N ASN A 722 -10.02 11.30 -14.01
CA ASN A 722 -11.03 10.31 -13.60
C ASN A 722 -10.45 9.33 -12.57
N ASN A 723 -9.21 8.86 -12.73
CA ASN A 723 -8.52 8.02 -11.74
C ASN A 723 -8.35 8.75 -10.40
N MET A 724 -8.00 10.03 -10.42
CA MET A 724 -7.91 10.87 -9.22
C MET A 724 -9.27 11.02 -8.53
N ALA A 725 -10.35 11.21 -9.30
CA ALA A 725 -11.70 11.27 -8.77
C ALA A 725 -12.12 9.92 -8.15
N PHE A 726 -11.86 8.82 -8.85
CA PHE A 726 -12.10 7.45 -8.37
C PHE A 726 -11.42 7.19 -7.02
N ALA A 727 -10.14 7.57 -6.89
CA ALA A 727 -9.38 7.43 -5.65
C ALA A 727 -9.88 8.38 -4.55
N LYS A 728 -10.23 9.62 -4.89
CA LYS A 728 -10.77 10.62 -3.95
C LYS A 728 -12.10 10.15 -3.35
N PHE A 729 -12.97 9.55 -4.16
CA PHE A 729 -14.26 9.04 -3.72
C PHE A 729 -14.14 7.76 -2.90
N GLY A 730 -12.96 7.15 -2.78
CA GLY A 730 -12.76 5.96 -1.96
C GLY A 730 -13.33 4.68 -2.56
N PHE A 731 -13.49 4.63 -3.89
CA PHE A 731 -13.89 3.40 -4.57
C PHE A 731 -12.79 2.34 -4.50
N ILE A 732 -13.22 1.09 -4.31
CA ILE A 732 -12.31 -0.05 -4.07
C ILE A 732 -12.06 -0.89 -5.32
N GLY A 733 -12.86 -0.72 -6.38
CA GLY A 733 -12.75 -1.49 -7.62
C GLY A 733 -13.70 -1.01 -8.71
N THR A 734 -13.46 -1.45 -9.94
CA THR A 734 -14.29 -1.16 -11.11
C THR A 734 -15.13 -2.39 -11.49
N PRO A 735 -16.39 -2.23 -11.93
CA PRO A 735 -17.11 -0.98 -12.08
C PRO A 735 -17.62 -0.45 -10.73
N SER A 736 -17.62 0.87 -10.56
CA SER A 736 -18.28 1.56 -9.44
C SER A 736 -19.41 2.43 -9.98
N ILE A 737 -20.64 2.25 -9.45
CA ILE A 737 -21.85 2.93 -9.91
C ILE A 737 -22.37 3.86 -8.82
N VAL A 738 -22.72 5.09 -9.18
CA VAL A 738 -23.30 6.10 -8.28
C VAL A 738 -24.61 6.61 -8.86
N ALA A 739 -25.66 6.67 -8.04
CA ALA A 739 -26.94 7.29 -8.38
C ALA A 739 -26.84 8.82 -8.39
N ASP A 740 -27.83 9.49 -8.99
CA ASP A 740 -28.00 10.95 -8.93
C ASP A 740 -28.28 11.50 -7.51
N SER A 741 -28.74 10.64 -6.60
CA SER A 741 -28.87 10.85 -5.15
C SER A 741 -27.54 10.82 -4.39
N GLY A 742 -26.46 10.37 -5.04
CA GLY A 742 -25.13 10.15 -4.44
C GLY A 742 -24.94 8.78 -3.81
N ASP A 743 -25.95 7.92 -3.80
CA ASP A 743 -25.84 6.57 -3.26
C ASP A 743 -24.97 5.69 -4.17
N VAL A 744 -24.04 4.91 -3.59
CA VAL A 744 -23.18 4.00 -4.34
C VAL A 744 -23.89 2.67 -4.48
N ILE A 745 -24.24 2.32 -5.71
CA ILE A 745 -25.06 1.14 -6.01
C ILE A 745 -24.16 -0.07 -6.26
N PRO A 746 -24.35 -1.19 -5.53
CA PRO A 746 -23.66 -2.44 -5.84
C PRO A 746 -24.02 -2.97 -7.24
N VAL A 747 -23.05 -3.56 -7.93
CA VAL A 747 -23.26 -4.14 -9.27
C VAL A 747 -24.37 -5.19 -9.28
N SER A 748 -24.55 -5.95 -8.19
CA SER A 748 -25.63 -6.93 -8.05
C SER A 748 -27.03 -6.30 -8.05
N VAL A 749 -27.17 -5.05 -7.60
CA VAL A 749 -28.43 -4.29 -7.64
C VAL A 749 -28.69 -3.78 -9.05
N VAL A 750 -27.66 -3.30 -9.77
CA VAL A 750 -27.80 -2.82 -11.16
C VAL A 750 -28.24 -3.92 -12.14
N LYS A 751 -27.91 -5.18 -11.83
CA LYS A 751 -28.32 -6.35 -12.62
C LYS A 751 -29.81 -6.73 -12.47
N ASP A 752 -30.50 -6.22 -11.45
CA ASP A 752 -31.90 -6.54 -11.14
C ASP A 752 -32.76 -5.27 -11.24
N ASP A 753 -33.68 -5.23 -12.21
CA ASP A 753 -34.57 -4.08 -12.46
C ASP A 753 -35.34 -3.64 -11.19
N ALA A 754 -35.89 -4.59 -10.43
CA ALA A 754 -36.74 -4.29 -9.28
C ALA A 754 -35.93 -3.71 -8.12
N ARG A 755 -34.74 -4.27 -7.88
CA ARG A 755 -33.84 -3.76 -6.83
C ARG A 755 -33.24 -2.41 -7.21
N LEU A 756 -32.96 -2.19 -8.50
CA LEU A 756 -32.44 -0.91 -8.98
C LEU A 756 -33.49 0.20 -8.79
N GLN A 757 -34.75 -0.05 -9.16
CA GLN A 757 -35.87 0.88 -8.94
C GLN A 757 -36.02 1.25 -7.46
N GLN A 758 -35.99 0.24 -6.58
CA GLN A 758 -36.04 0.48 -5.14
C GLN A 758 -34.85 1.31 -4.63
N ALA A 759 -33.65 1.09 -5.17
CA ALA A 759 -32.43 1.79 -4.77
C ALA A 759 -32.39 3.26 -5.23
N ILE A 760 -33.01 3.58 -6.37
CA ILE A 760 -33.06 4.96 -6.92
C ILE A 760 -34.35 5.71 -6.55
N GLY A 761 -35.27 5.06 -5.84
CA GLY A 761 -36.51 5.66 -5.34
C GLY A 761 -37.61 5.81 -6.40
N GLU A 762 -37.74 4.83 -7.30
CA GLU A 762 -38.84 4.71 -8.27
C GLU A 762 -39.98 3.80 -7.81
#